data_AF-A0A7V6HG98-F1
#
_entry.id   AF-A0A7V6HG98-F1
#
_cell.length_a   1.000
_cell.length_b   1.000
_cell.length_c   1.000
_cell.angle_alpha   90.00
_cell.angle_beta   90.00
_cell.angle_gamma   90.00
#
_symmetry.space_group_name_H-M   'P 1'
#
loop_
_entity.id
_entity.type
_entity.pdbx_description
1 polymer ?
#
loop_
_entity_poly.entity_id
_entity_poly.type
_entity_poly.pdbx_seq_one_letter_code
_entity_poly.pdbx_strand_id
1 'polypeptide(L)'
;MIRVFGAMMLCAATFASAANLLVNGGFEDELTSAWERRTPDSAARKIWRATGEGRSGAAAVLENVEPVQTRLRQGHDRSIKIKPGSRIELTAWIKSAMNAEGVTSLQIYCMNEKGGIVSQPIAVGPGGTFDWTRFRLRTVVPEGTAYVMAYLQINQGVGKAWFDDVALTVRQPPEPLPPEPTVVLFSDLPDDHATVKNAKILFGAGLVKATGTPTTALANAAGALALYDGALSSEVWPMLKGFTEKGGRVFMDMRCFAAAHGSAAVAVKVGDPAVKNLQAQMQAGLKVVREDDATAGFATGQVIPRMGWTDGKLLVLPQDFSAEGLEVLAEGPSGEPGLVKQTIGKGRITACDLLSLREPFYRNVDAYHAFTPVSGALGNPASFGQYYPKKMPYDGVVAEMRRLAEKYPAISIEDEGEASGGYRLWSLNLGTPGKPFYFLYSSAHGSEWEPGYGLMTFARHIAEGRMRDAVDLSAVRIKIIPLINPSGYDKRQRQNANGVDLNRQGDYRWERYKGRDSNNDGAYGPFDYDWKGAAPFTEPEAVAYKRIISDPTLHCILDFHGNTSVKANKFGILPVTAHPDNEDRALAMQRIANLRLRGRHLLRQNDEKEPSQYLLDFLIPNSGIPGLMNNGAAGRFGFLIEMTCGYGESYGTVLQTDFVCEMCRALFIAYR
;
A
#
# COMPACT_ATOMS: atom_id res chain seq x y z
N MET A 1 9.04 -32.75 -0.62
CA MET A 1 7.64 -33.08 -0.25
C MET A 1 7.59 -33.24 1.27
N ILE A 2 7.51 -32.13 2.02
CA ILE A 2 7.17 -32.11 3.46
C ILE A 2 6.34 -30.84 3.63
N ARG A 3 5.02 -31.02 3.74
CA ARG A 3 4.05 -29.93 3.94
C ARG A 3 3.99 -29.63 5.43
N VAL A 4 4.63 -28.55 5.87
CA VAL A 4 4.35 -27.97 7.19
C VAL A 4 3.09 -27.11 7.04
N PHE A 5 1.93 -27.74 7.17
CA PHE A 5 0.67 -27.03 7.37
C PHE A 5 0.66 -26.51 8.81
N GLY A 6 1.09 -25.27 8.99
CA GLY A 6 0.72 -24.51 10.18
C GLY A 6 -0.77 -24.18 10.09
N ALA A 7 -1.61 -25.00 10.70
CA ALA A 7 -3.02 -24.69 10.89
C ALA A 7 -3.11 -23.41 11.76
N MET A 8 -3.45 -22.29 11.13
CA MET A 8 -3.82 -21.08 11.84
C MET A 8 -5.20 -21.33 12.44
N MET A 9 -5.23 -21.92 13.64
CA MET A 9 -6.43 -21.99 14.47
C MET A 9 -6.87 -20.54 14.71
N LEU A 10 -7.95 -20.10 14.07
CA LEU A 10 -8.74 -18.99 14.58
C LEU A 10 -9.36 -19.47 15.89
N CYS A 11 -8.61 -19.37 16.99
CA CYS A 11 -9.22 -19.29 18.30
C CYS A 11 -10.12 -18.06 18.28
N ALA A 12 -11.43 -18.27 18.26
CA ALA A 12 -12.38 -17.29 18.75
C ALA A 12 -12.08 -17.11 20.25
N ALA A 13 -11.07 -16.29 20.54
CA ALA A 13 -10.82 -15.82 21.89
C ALA A 13 -12.06 -15.00 22.27
N THR A 14 -12.88 -15.55 23.16
CA THR A 14 -13.79 -14.76 23.98
C THR A 14 -12.93 -13.73 24.70
N PHE A 15 -12.92 -12.50 24.18
CA PHE A 15 -12.21 -11.39 24.80
C PHE A 15 -12.80 -11.19 26.19
N ALA A 16 -12.06 -11.53 27.24
CA ALA A 16 -12.23 -10.88 28.52
C ALA A 16 -12.24 -9.38 28.25
N SER A 17 -13.23 -8.64 28.79
CA SER A 17 -13.31 -7.18 28.63
C SER A 17 -11.94 -6.58 28.93
N ALA A 18 -11.27 -6.05 27.90
CA ALA A 18 -10.00 -5.37 28.08
C ALA A 18 -10.22 -4.24 29.09
N ALA A 19 -9.39 -4.21 30.15
CA ALA A 19 -9.53 -3.23 31.22
C ALA A 19 -9.49 -1.80 30.64
N ASN A 20 -10.39 -0.93 31.11
CA ASN A 20 -10.37 0.47 30.73
C ASN A 20 -9.08 1.12 31.28
N LEU A 21 -8.27 1.68 30.39
CA LEU A 21 -7.07 2.42 30.75
C LEU A 21 -7.39 3.82 31.27
N LEU A 22 -8.62 4.28 31.07
CA LEU A 22 -9.10 5.55 31.62
C LEU A 22 -9.61 5.37 33.04
N VAL A 23 -9.28 6.32 33.89
CA VAL A 23 -9.84 6.45 35.24
C VAL A 23 -11.07 7.35 35.16
N ASN A 24 -12.12 7.00 35.93
CA ASN A 24 -13.37 7.77 35.98
C ASN A 24 -14.00 8.00 34.58
N GLY A 25 -14.09 6.93 33.78
CA GLY A 25 -14.65 6.99 32.42
C GLY A 25 -16.17 7.17 32.36
N GLY A 26 -16.89 6.72 33.38
CA GLY A 26 -18.33 6.97 33.55
C GLY A 26 -18.65 8.25 34.32
N PHE A 27 -17.63 9.04 34.68
CA PHE A 27 -17.79 10.33 35.38
C PHE A 27 -18.57 10.25 36.71
N GLU A 28 -18.56 9.11 37.38
CA GLU A 28 -19.23 8.94 38.68
C GLU A 28 -18.52 9.71 39.79
N ASP A 29 -17.21 9.93 39.67
CA ASP A 29 -16.42 10.80 40.55
C ASP A 29 -16.22 12.20 39.94
N GLU A 30 -15.71 13.14 40.73
CA GLU A 30 -15.31 14.46 40.24
C GLU A 30 -14.34 14.38 39.05
N LEU A 31 -14.42 15.36 38.13
CA LEU A 31 -13.53 15.38 36.95
C LEU A 31 -12.06 15.41 37.37
N THR A 32 -11.72 16.22 38.37
CA THR A 32 -10.36 16.32 38.93
C THR A 32 -10.13 15.18 39.93
N SER A 33 -8.97 14.53 39.94
CA SER A 33 -7.73 14.79 39.18
C SER A 33 -7.61 14.03 37.86
N ALA A 34 -8.56 13.13 37.57
CA ALA A 34 -8.46 12.20 36.46
C ALA A 34 -8.55 12.88 35.08
N TRP A 35 -9.41 13.88 34.93
CA TRP A 35 -9.69 14.57 33.68
C TRP A 35 -9.31 16.05 33.77
N GLU A 36 -8.42 16.50 32.89
CA GLU A 36 -7.95 17.88 32.81
C GLU A 36 -8.75 18.68 31.78
N ARG A 37 -9.24 19.85 32.20
CA ARG A 37 -9.83 20.85 31.31
C ARG A 37 -8.75 21.49 30.44
N ARG A 38 -8.40 20.82 29.32
CA ARG A 38 -7.38 21.31 28.38
C ARG A 38 -7.67 22.72 27.88
N THR A 39 -8.96 23.01 27.68
CA THR A 39 -9.47 24.37 27.49
C THR A 39 -10.14 24.80 28.79
N PRO A 40 -9.56 25.73 29.56
CA PRO A 40 -10.18 26.27 30.76
C PRO A 40 -11.50 26.98 30.44
N ASP A 41 -12.36 27.08 31.45
CA ASP A 41 -13.64 27.78 31.37
C ASP A 41 -13.44 29.27 31.01
N SER A 42 -14.41 29.82 30.28
CA SER A 42 -14.47 31.26 29.96
C SER A 42 -15.93 31.69 29.74
N ALA A 43 -16.16 32.95 29.37
CA ALA A 43 -17.49 33.41 28.96
C ALA A 43 -18.03 32.63 27.73
N ALA A 44 -17.14 32.13 26.88
CA ALA A 44 -17.47 31.44 25.63
C ALA A 44 -17.69 29.92 25.80
N ARG A 45 -17.27 29.31 26.92
CA ARG A 45 -17.32 27.85 27.12
C ARG A 45 -17.28 27.42 28.58
N LYS A 46 -17.84 26.24 28.87
CA LYS A 46 -17.80 25.61 30.20
C LYS A 46 -17.62 24.11 30.11
N ILE A 47 -16.93 23.53 31.11
CA ILE A 47 -16.78 22.09 31.30
C ILE A 47 -17.11 21.71 32.74
N TRP A 48 -18.08 20.81 32.95
CA TRP A 48 -18.45 20.33 34.29
C TRP A 48 -18.95 18.89 34.29
N ARG A 49 -19.04 18.29 35.48
CA ARG A 49 -19.71 17.01 35.73
C ARG A 49 -21.18 17.27 36.04
N ALA A 50 -22.09 16.69 35.28
CA ALA A 50 -23.53 16.76 35.54
C ALA A 50 -24.02 15.45 36.16
N THR A 51 -24.56 15.52 37.38
CA THR A 51 -25.13 14.36 38.09
C THR A 51 -26.56 14.13 37.63
N GLY A 52 -26.93 12.88 37.33
CA GLY A 52 -28.29 12.52 36.89
C GLY A 52 -28.59 12.82 35.42
N GLU A 53 -27.64 13.42 34.70
CA GLU A 53 -27.74 13.71 33.26
C GLU A 53 -26.94 12.71 32.41
N GLY A 54 -26.27 11.74 33.04
CA GLY A 54 -25.54 10.69 32.35
C GLY A 54 -26.45 9.69 31.64
N ARG A 55 -25.86 8.88 30.76
CA ARG A 55 -26.48 7.65 30.28
C ARG A 55 -26.59 6.65 31.44
N SER A 56 -25.57 6.61 32.28
CA SER A 56 -25.55 5.95 33.58
C SER A 56 -25.06 6.97 34.61
N GLY A 57 -25.88 7.31 35.60
CA GLY A 57 -25.46 8.18 36.70
C GLY A 57 -25.08 9.60 36.26
N ALA A 58 -23.80 9.85 35.99
CA ALA A 58 -23.26 11.18 35.67
C ALA A 58 -22.65 11.27 34.26
N ALA A 59 -22.38 12.49 33.79
CA ALA A 59 -21.67 12.72 32.53
C ALA A 59 -20.75 13.94 32.60
N ALA A 60 -19.71 13.94 31.76
CA ALA A 60 -18.98 15.16 31.45
C ALA A 60 -19.76 15.99 30.42
N VAL A 61 -20.02 17.25 30.74
CA VAL A 61 -20.71 18.19 29.85
C VAL A 61 -19.71 19.23 29.35
N LEU A 62 -19.63 19.36 28.04
CA LEU A 62 -18.91 20.43 27.36
C LEU A 62 -19.95 21.36 26.74
N GLU A 63 -19.84 22.65 27.02
CA GLU A 63 -20.72 23.69 26.49
C GLU A 63 -19.92 24.75 25.75
N ASN A 64 -20.41 25.11 24.57
CA ASN A 64 -19.99 26.28 23.81
C ASN A 64 -21.13 27.29 23.82
N VAL A 65 -20.87 28.49 24.32
CA VAL A 65 -21.75 29.66 24.18
C VAL A 65 -21.44 30.41 22.88
N GLU A 66 -20.19 30.31 22.41
CA GLU A 66 -19.73 30.82 21.12
C GLU A 66 -19.13 29.69 20.25
N PRO A 67 -18.97 29.87 18.93
CA PRO A 67 -18.29 28.97 17.99
C PRO A 67 -16.79 28.70 18.28
N VAL A 68 -16.47 28.10 19.44
CA VAL A 68 -15.10 27.83 19.89
C VAL A 68 -14.80 26.34 19.98
N GLN A 69 -13.53 25.98 20.19
CA GLN A 69 -13.15 24.61 20.53
C GLN A 69 -13.09 24.43 22.04
N THR A 70 -13.73 23.37 22.54
CA THR A 70 -13.73 22.98 23.96
C THR A 70 -13.28 21.53 24.10
N ARG A 71 -12.35 21.27 25.02
CA ARG A 71 -11.60 20.01 25.13
C ARG A 71 -11.37 19.59 26.58
N LEU A 72 -11.72 18.34 26.87
CA LEU A 72 -11.43 17.61 28.10
C LEU A 72 -10.48 16.45 27.76
N ARG A 73 -9.45 16.20 28.58
CA ARG A 73 -8.46 15.16 28.30
C ARG A 73 -8.01 14.36 29.52
N GLN A 74 -7.48 13.16 29.30
CA GLN A 74 -6.78 12.35 30.30
C GLN A 74 -5.50 11.75 29.71
N GLY A 75 -4.50 11.45 30.56
CA GLY A 75 -3.19 10.90 30.18
C GLY A 75 -2.09 11.94 29.97
N HIS A 76 -2.38 13.23 30.21
CA HIS A 76 -1.42 14.34 30.06
C HIS A 76 -0.26 14.27 31.06
N ASP A 77 -0.47 13.58 32.18
CA ASP A 77 0.48 13.21 33.21
C ASP A 77 1.41 12.05 32.80
N ARG A 78 1.27 11.55 31.56
CA ARG A 78 2.04 10.42 30.99
C ARG A 78 1.76 9.07 31.66
N SER A 79 0.64 8.94 32.37
CA SER A 79 0.22 7.70 33.05
C SER A 79 -0.18 6.60 32.06
N ILE A 80 -0.77 6.96 30.92
CA ILE A 80 -1.25 6.01 29.91
C ILE A 80 -0.11 5.66 28.94
N LYS A 81 0.59 4.57 29.24
CA LYS A 81 1.65 4.04 28.39
C LYS A 81 1.16 2.78 27.67
N ILE A 82 1.22 2.80 26.35
CA ILE A 82 0.80 1.69 25.50
C ILE A 82 1.95 1.37 24.56
N LYS A 83 2.29 0.08 24.45
CA LYS A 83 3.40 -0.38 23.62
C LYS A 83 3.15 0.00 22.14
N PRO A 84 4.09 0.65 21.44
CA PRO A 84 3.99 0.86 19.99
C PRO A 84 3.66 -0.42 19.22
N GLY A 85 2.84 -0.28 18.19
CA GLY A 85 2.25 -1.36 17.40
C GLY A 85 0.97 -1.97 18.00
N SER A 86 0.55 -1.58 19.21
CA SER A 86 -0.70 -2.06 19.81
C SER A 86 -1.91 -1.47 19.10
N ARG A 87 -2.97 -2.26 18.94
CA ARG A 87 -4.28 -1.79 18.48
C ARG A 87 -5.11 -1.33 19.67
N ILE A 88 -5.60 -0.10 19.61
CA ILE A 88 -6.35 0.53 20.69
C ILE A 88 -7.70 1.02 20.19
N GLU A 89 -8.66 1.11 21.12
CA GLU A 89 -10.01 1.61 20.87
C GLU A 89 -10.38 2.61 21.97
N LEU A 90 -10.75 3.84 21.57
CA LEU A 90 -11.39 4.85 22.40
C LEU A 90 -12.88 4.87 22.07
N THR A 91 -13.75 4.58 23.04
CA THR A 91 -15.21 4.71 22.90
C THR A 91 -15.79 5.71 23.89
N ALA A 92 -16.94 6.29 23.53
CA ALA A 92 -17.78 7.05 24.45
C ALA A 92 -19.24 6.96 23.99
N TRP A 93 -20.19 7.00 24.93
CA TRP A 93 -21.55 7.41 24.60
C TRP A 93 -21.60 8.93 24.58
N ILE A 94 -22.17 9.48 23.51
CA ILE A 94 -22.26 10.93 23.31
C ILE A 94 -23.70 11.30 23.00
N LYS A 95 -24.18 12.36 23.64
CA LYS A 95 -25.43 13.06 23.31
C LYS A 95 -25.09 14.50 22.96
N SER A 96 -25.77 15.08 21.97
CA SER A 96 -25.53 16.46 21.54
C SER A 96 -26.84 17.23 21.43
N ALA A 97 -26.82 18.45 21.95
CA ALA A 97 -27.83 19.49 21.73
C ALA A 97 -27.17 20.73 21.10
N MET A 98 -26.17 20.52 20.26
CA MET A 98 -25.51 21.58 19.50
C MET A 98 -26.32 21.94 18.23
N ASN A 99 -26.12 23.16 17.74
CA ASN A 99 -26.59 23.58 16.43
C ASN A 99 -25.90 22.79 15.29
N ALA A 100 -26.42 22.91 14.07
CA ALA A 100 -26.03 22.09 12.92
C ALA A 100 -24.53 22.17 12.57
N GLU A 101 -23.89 23.30 12.87
CA GLU A 101 -22.46 23.54 12.66
C GLU A 101 -21.58 22.85 13.71
N GLY A 102 -22.15 22.56 14.88
CA GLY A 102 -21.47 21.94 16.01
C GLY A 102 -21.11 20.50 15.74
N VAL A 103 -19.87 20.12 16.08
CA VAL A 103 -19.38 18.75 15.95
C VAL A 103 -18.80 18.25 17.26
N THR A 104 -19.15 17.01 17.62
CA THR A 104 -18.49 16.26 18.70
C THR A 104 -17.37 15.42 18.13
N SER A 105 -16.33 15.13 18.93
CA SER A 105 -15.29 14.19 18.50
C SER A 105 -14.58 13.50 19.65
N LEU A 106 -14.10 12.29 19.35
CA LEU A 106 -13.11 11.56 20.14
C LEU A 106 -11.77 11.70 19.44
N GLN A 107 -10.70 11.98 20.19
CA GLN A 107 -9.36 12.04 19.64
C GLN A 107 -8.37 11.36 20.56
N ILE A 108 -7.40 10.67 19.95
CA ILE A 108 -6.24 10.10 20.64
C ILE A 108 -5.03 10.95 20.26
N TYR A 109 -4.16 11.25 21.21
CA TYR A 109 -2.85 11.85 20.95
C TYR A 109 -1.76 10.87 21.34
N CYS A 110 -0.94 10.45 20.38
CA CYS A 110 0.24 9.64 20.59
C CYS A 110 1.45 10.59 20.71
N MET A 111 2.11 10.58 21.87
CA MET A 111 3.14 11.56 22.21
C MET A 111 4.51 10.88 22.37
N ASN A 112 5.57 11.50 21.89
CA ASN A 112 6.94 11.03 22.13
C ASN A 112 7.45 11.45 23.53
N GLU A 113 8.63 10.97 23.92
CA GLU A 113 9.23 11.26 25.24
C GLU A 113 9.44 12.76 25.50
N LYS A 114 9.70 13.53 24.44
CA LYS A 114 9.90 14.99 24.46
C LYS A 114 8.59 15.78 24.51
N GLY A 115 7.44 15.11 24.49
CA GLY A 115 6.12 15.76 24.46
C GLY A 115 5.70 16.28 23.08
N GLY A 116 6.38 15.86 22.01
CA GLY A 116 5.95 16.11 20.63
C GLY A 116 4.87 15.12 20.18
N ILE A 117 3.99 15.56 19.29
CA ILE A 117 2.93 14.73 18.71
C ILE A 117 3.53 13.80 17.65
N VAL A 118 3.36 12.50 17.83
CA VAL A 118 3.68 11.47 16.83
C VAL A 118 2.49 11.25 15.90
N SER A 119 1.28 11.16 16.46
CA SER A 119 0.02 11.02 15.72
C SER A 119 -1.16 11.51 16.56
N GLN A 120 -2.26 11.89 15.90
CA GLN A 120 -3.45 12.41 16.59
C GLN A 120 -4.80 12.02 15.92
N PRO A 121 -5.09 10.70 15.77
CA PRO A 121 -6.27 10.25 15.03
C PRO A 121 -7.57 10.68 15.72
N ILE A 122 -8.60 10.99 14.92
CA ILE A 122 -9.85 11.60 15.36
C ILE A 122 -11.06 10.90 14.74
N ALA A 123 -12.11 10.71 15.53
CA ALA A 123 -13.45 10.30 15.07
C ALA A 123 -14.43 11.46 15.32
N VAL A 124 -15.08 11.92 14.25
CA VAL A 124 -15.99 13.09 14.28
C VAL A 124 -17.44 12.63 14.17
N GLY A 125 -18.31 13.18 15.01
CA GLY A 125 -19.74 12.89 14.99
C GLY A 125 -20.50 13.44 13.78
N PRO A 126 -21.80 13.11 13.65
CA PRO A 126 -22.65 13.56 12.53
C PRO A 126 -22.84 15.09 12.48
N GLY A 127 -22.59 15.76 13.61
CA GLY A 127 -22.84 17.19 13.81
C GLY A 127 -24.29 17.45 14.21
N GLY A 128 -24.56 18.60 14.80
CA GLY A 128 -25.90 18.96 15.25
C GLY A 128 -26.40 18.15 16.46
N THR A 129 -27.72 18.09 16.59
CA THR A 129 -28.42 17.43 17.69
C THR A 129 -28.60 15.94 17.43
N PHE A 130 -28.29 15.11 18.42
CA PHE A 130 -28.54 13.67 18.40
C PHE A 130 -28.59 13.12 19.83
N ASP A 131 -29.35 12.05 20.03
CA ASP A 131 -29.45 11.38 21.34
C ASP A 131 -28.27 10.41 21.55
N TRP A 132 -28.18 9.84 22.75
CA TRP A 132 -27.12 8.93 23.17
C TRP A 132 -26.74 7.91 22.10
N THR A 133 -25.59 8.15 21.48
CA THR A 133 -25.03 7.34 20.41
C THR A 133 -23.63 6.91 20.82
N ARG A 134 -23.28 5.65 20.59
CA ARG A 134 -21.94 5.16 20.92
C ARG A 134 -20.97 5.51 19.79
N PHE A 135 -19.95 6.27 20.13
CA PHE A 135 -18.84 6.61 19.24
C PHE A 135 -17.62 5.76 19.55
N ARG A 136 -16.80 5.58 18.51
CA ARG A 136 -15.60 4.78 18.55
C ARG A 136 -14.52 5.42 17.67
N LEU A 137 -13.30 5.40 18.18
CA LEU A 137 -12.07 5.69 17.45
C LEU A 137 -11.12 4.51 17.67
N ARG A 138 -10.69 3.88 16.58
CA ARG A 138 -9.65 2.83 16.62
C ARG A 138 -8.40 3.35 15.91
N THR A 139 -7.25 2.84 16.33
CA THR A 139 -5.96 3.16 15.71
C THR A 139 -4.87 2.18 16.17
N VAL A 140 -3.71 2.23 15.49
CA VAL A 140 -2.47 1.58 15.91
C VAL A 140 -1.58 2.61 16.58
N VAL A 141 -1.01 2.29 17.75
CA VAL A 141 -0.03 3.16 18.42
C VAL A 141 1.24 3.22 17.57
N PRO A 142 1.64 4.38 17.02
CA PRO A 142 2.81 4.46 16.14
C PRO A 142 4.13 4.23 16.89
N GLU A 143 5.16 3.80 16.16
CA GLU A 143 6.55 3.80 16.65
C GLU A 143 6.97 5.19 17.15
N GLY A 144 7.82 5.21 18.18
CA GLY A 144 8.25 6.45 18.86
C GLY A 144 7.24 7.05 19.84
N THR A 145 6.05 6.43 20.01
CA THR A 145 5.09 6.83 21.04
C THR A 145 5.54 6.38 22.43
N ALA A 146 5.62 7.31 23.37
CA ALA A 146 5.97 7.06 24.76
C ALA A 146 4.74 7.03 25.69
N TYR A 147 3.72 7.83 25.39
CA TYR A 147 2.46 7.88 26.13
C TYR A 147 1.31 8.35 25.24
N VAL A 148 0.08 8.10 25.68
CA VAL A 148 -1.15 8.42 24.96
C VAL A 148 -2.04 9.34 25.79
N MET A 149 -2.77 10.23 25.14
CA MET A 149 -3.86 11.00 25.77
C MET A 149 -5.18 10.77 25.05
N ALA A 150 -6.27 10.62 25.79
CA ALA A 150 -7.63 10.59 25.26
C ALA A 150 -8.28 11.97 25.39
N TYR A 151 -9.00 12.41 24.36
CA TYR A 151 -9.67 13.71 24.29
C TYR A 151 -11.15 13.55 23.93
N LEU A 152 -11.98 14.31 24.64
CA LEU A 152 -13.40 14.53 24.37
C LEU A 152 -13.57 16.00 23.97
N GLN A 153 -14.23 16.25 22.85
CA GLN A 153 -14.23 17.59 22.26
C GLN A 153 -15.55 17.99 21.61
N ILE A 154 -15.82 19.28 21.64
CA ILE A 154 -16.79 19.97 20.79
C ILE A 154 -16.12 21.13 20.04
N ASN A 155 -16.60 21.45 18.83
CA ASN A 155 -16.03 22.51 18.00
C ASN A 155 -17.08 23.18 17.09
N GLN A 156 -16.77 24.40 16.60
CA GLN A 156 -17.49 25.21 15.58
C GLN A 156 -18.92 25.66 15.92
N GLY A 157 -19.67 24.90 16.72
CA GLY A 157 -21.07 25.20 17.04
C GLY A 157 -21.30 25.67 18.47
N VAL A 158 -22.52 26.16 18.69
CA VAL A 158 -23.05 26.57 19.99
C VAL A 158 -23.99 25.48 20.52
N GLY A 159 -23.94 25.26 21.84
CA GLY A 159 -24.76 24.28 22.54
C GLY A 159 -23.93 23.33 23.40
N LYS A 160 -24.57 22.25 23.84
CA LYS A 160 -24.00 21.29 24.81
C LYS A 160 -23.80 19.92 24.18
N ALA A 161 -22.77 19.22 24.64
CA ALA A 161 -22.65 17.78 24.45
C ALA A 161 -22.30 17.09 25.76
N TRP A 162 -22.89 15.93 25.97
CA TRP A 162 -22.66 15.05 27.11
C TRP A 162 -21.84 13.86 26.65
N PHE A 163 -20.85 13.49 27.45
CA PHE A 163 -20.01 12.32 27.24
C PHE A 163 -20.12 11.43 28.48
N ASP A 164 -20.28 10.14 28.25
CA ASP A 164 -20.39 9.13 29.30
C ASP A 164 -19.78 7.79 28.83
N ASP A 165 -19.54 6.87 29.77
CA ASP A 165 -19.06 5.51 29.51
C ASP A 165 -17.80 5.49 28.62
N VAL A 166 -16.86 6.37 28.92
CA VAL A 166 -15.65 6.57 28.12
C VAL A 166 -14.63 5.50 28.45
N ALA A 167 -14.16 4.80 27.42
CA ALA A 167 -13.18 3.73 27.59
C ALA A 167 -12.06 3.81 26.56
N LEU A 168 -10.81 3.74 27.03
CA LEU A 168 -9.64 3.47 26.20
C LEU A 168 -9.15 2.07 26.51
N THR A 169 -9.12 1.19 25.51
CA THR A 169 -8.75 -0.21 25.72
C THR A 169 -7.68 -0.65 24.72
N VAL A 170 -6.80 -1.56 25.16
CA VAL A 170 -5.92 -2.31 24.24
C VAL A 170 -6.71 -3.49 23.70
N ARG A 171 -7.06 -3.42 22.41
CA ARG A 171 -7.76 -4.48 21.69
C ARG A 171 -6.83 -5.63 21.37
N GLN A 172 -5.59 -5.30 20.97
CA GLN A 172 -4.58 -6.27 20.59
C GLN A 172 -3.20 -5.70 20.93
N PRO A 173 -2.31 -6.46 21.59
CA PRO A 173 -0.91 -6.07 21.73
C PRO A 173 -0.22 -6.06 20.35
N PRO A 174 1.00 -5.50 20.24
CA PRO A 174 1.73 -5.46 18.99
C PRO A 174 1.98 -6.88 18.50
N GLU A 175 1.61 -7.16 17.26
CA GLU A 175 1.86 -8.46 16.68
C GLU A 175 3.30 -8.50 16.15
N PRO A 176 4.18 -9.35 16.69
CA PRO A 176 5.58 -9.37 16.28
C PRO A 176 5.69 -9.67 14.79
N LEU A 177 6.63 -9.00 14.13
CA LEU A 177 7.00 -9.35 12.77
C LEU A 177 7.82 -10.64 12.80
N PRO A 178 7.62 -11.55 11.83
CA PRO A 178 8.54 -12.66 11.66
C PRO A 178 9.94 -12.11 11.36
N PRO A 179 11.00 -12.78 11.84
CA PRO A 179 12.37 -12.37 11.60
C PRO A 179 12.66 -12.36 10.10
N GLU A 180 13.48 -11.40 9.67
CA GLU A 180 13.91 -11.31 8.28
C GLU A 180 14.93 -12.41 7.97
N PRO A 181 14.85 -13.05 6.79
CA PRO A 181 15.88 -14.01 6.38
C PRO A 181 17.26 -13.37 6.39
N THR A 182 18.24 -14.04 6.99
CA THR A 182 19.60 -13.52 7.06
C THR A 182 20.26 -13.54 5.68
N VAL A 183 20.67 -12.37 5.20
CA VAL A 183 21.50 -12.20 4.01
C VAL A 183 22.87 -11.68 4.45
N VAL A 184 23.93 -12.41 4.15
CA VAL A 184 25.29 -12.00 4.52
C VAL A 184 25.88 -11.11 3.42
N LEU A 185 26.26 -9.88 3.78
CA LEU A 185 26.89 -8.92 2.88
C LEU A 185 28.42 -9.04 2.93
N PHE A 186 29.02 -9.34 1.78
CA PHE A 186 30.45 -9.24 1.52
C PHE A 186 30.70 -7.99 0.69
N SER A 187 31.43 -7.01 1.23
CA SER A 187 31.58 -5.72 0.57
C SER A 187 32.83 -4.97 1.02
N ASP A 188 33.52 -4.33 0.07
CA ASP A 188 34.57 -3.32 0.32
C ASP A 188 34.00 -1.90 0.43
N LEU A 189 32.76 -1.70 -0.03
CA LEU A 189 32.08 -0.41 0.00
C LEU A 189 31.84 0.07 1.45
N PRO A 190 31.89 1.39 1.67
CA PRO A 190 31.55 1.97 2.96
C PRO A 190 30.06 1.79 3.26
N ASP A 191 29.70 1.78 4.54
CA ASP A 191 28.31 1.51 4.98
C ASP A 191 27.32 2.59 4.50
N ASP A 192 27.81 3.78 4.17
CA ASP A 192 27.03 4.89 3.63
C ASP A 192 26.92 4.90 2.09
N HIS A 193 27.56 3.94 1.39
CA HIS A 193 27.40 3.76 -0.05
C HIS A 193 25.92 3.49 -0.40
N ALA A 194 25.39 4.17 -1.42
CA ALA A 194 23.97 4.13 -1.78
C ALA A 194 23.43 2.70 -1.98
N THR A 195 24.17 1.84 -2.69
CA THR A 195 23.77 0.43 -2.88
C THR A 195 23.72 -0.37 -1.58
N VAL A 196 24.66 -0.13 -0.65
CA VAL A 196 24.69 -0.80 0.67
C VAL A 196 23.52 -0.34 1.52
N LYS A 197 23.21 0.96 1.55
CA LYS A 197 22.02 1.51 2.21
C LYS A 197 20.74 0.90 1.62
N ASN A 198 20.63 0.83 0.30
CA ASN A 198 19.46 0.28 -0.37
C ASN A 198 19.27 -1.22 -0.09
N ALA A 199 20.36 -2.00 -0.05
CA ALA A 199 20.32 -3.39 0.40
C ALA A 199 19.89 -3.48 1.87
N LYS A 200 20.37 -2.57 2.74
CA LYS A 200 20.00 -2.52 4.15
C LYS A 200 18.52 -2.18 4.35
N ILE A 201 17.95 -1.31 3.52
CA ILE A 201 16.52 -0.99 3.53
C ILE A 201 15.70 -2.20 3.05
N LEU A 202 16.11 -2.85 1.96
CA LEU A 202 15.40 -4.00 1.39
C LEU A 202 15.37 -5.18 2.37
N PHE A 203 16.51 -5.58 2.91
CA PHE A 203 16.61 -6.76 3.78
C PHE A 203 16.51 -6.45 5.28
N GLY A 204 16.41 -5.17 5.66
CA GLY A 204 16.23 -4.70 7.04
C GLY A 204 17.30 -5.19 8.02
N ALA A 205 16.86 -5.67 9.18
CA ALA A 205 17.69 -6.34 10.17
C ALA A 205 18.30 -7.65 9.66
N GLY A 206 17.72 -8.26 8.62
CA GLY A 206 18.23 -9.48 7.97
C GLY A 206 19.57 -9.29 7.25
N LEU A 207 19.94 -8.07 6.84
CA LEU A 207 21.26 -7.81 6.24
C LEU A 207 22.35 -7.72 7.31
N VAL A 208 23.28 -8.68 7.28
CA VAL A 208 24.42 -8.77 8.21
C VAL A 208 25.72 -8.65 7.43
N LYS A 209 26.54 -7.65 7.74
CA LYS A 209 27.87 -7.50 7.13
C LYS A 209 28.79 -8.60 7.64
N ALA A 210 29.53 -9.24 6.73
CA ALA A 210 30.56 -10.21 7.10
C ALA A 210 31.67 -9.49 7.88
N THR A 211 31.85 -9.82 9.16
CA THR A 211 32.96 -9.37 10.00
C THR A 211 33.68 -10.60 10.58
N GLY A 212 35.01 -10.55 10.68
CA GLY A 212 35.82 -11.69 11.18
C GLY A 212 35.91 -12.85 10.19
N THR A 213 36.01 -14.10 10.67
CA THR A 213 36.12 -15.32 9.85
C THR A 213 34.75 -15.68 9.24
N PRO A 214 34.50 -15.45 7.94
CA PRO A 214 33.13 -15.39 7.38
C PRO A 214 32.37 -16.72 7.29
N THR A 215 33.01 -17.84 7.62
CA THR A 215 32.40 -19.19 7.64
C THR A 215 31.26 -19.34 8.64
N THR A 216 31.30 -18.66 9.79
CA THR A 216 30.22 -18.72 10.80
C THR A 216 28.98 -17.94 10.36
N ALA A 217 29.17 -16.81 9.67
CA ALA A 217 28.06 -15.97 9.21
C ALA A 217 27.18 -16.68 8.17
N LEU A 218 27.79 -17.52 7.32
CA LEU A 218 27.10 -18.26 6.26
C LEU A 218 26.37 -19.52 6.74
N ALA A 219 26.67 -20.04 7.93
CA ALA A 219 26.17 -21.34 8.39
C ALA A 219 24.62 -21.43 8.44
N ASN A 220 23.94 -20.32 8.73
CA ASN A 220 22.49 -20.23 8.81
C ASN A 220 21.90 -19.15 7.88
N ALA A 221 22.69 -18.69 6.91
CA ALA A 221 22.25 -17.63 6.01
C ALA A 221 21.24 -18.15 4.99
N ALA A 222 20.18 -17.37 4.73
CA ALA A 222 19.25 -17.62 3.64
C ALA A 222 19.87 -17.27 2.28
N GLY A 223 20.84 -16.35 2.25
CA GLY A 223 21.62 -16.02 1.07
C GLY A 223 22.83 -15.15 1.36
N ALA A 224 23.59 -14.83 0.32
CA ALA A 224 24.73 -13.93 0.39
C ALA A 224 24.71 -12.91 -0.74
N LEU A 225 25.16 -11.68 -0.45
CA LEU A 225 25.27 -10.58 -1.38
C LEU A 225 26.73 -10.13 -1.44
N ALA A 226 27.33 -10.10 -2.63
CA ALA A 226 28.72 -9.65 -2.83
C ALA A 226 28.76 -8.37 -3.67
N LEU A 227 29.25 -7.28 -3.07
CA LEU A 227 29.36 -5.95 -3.69
C LEU A 227 30.81 -5.45 -3.54
N TYR A 228 31.61 -5.58 -4.59
CA TYR A 228 32.97 -5.05 -4.63
C TYR A 228 33.14 -4.14 -5.83
N ASP A 229 33.61 -2.91 -5.57
CA ASP A 229 34.08 -2.04 -6.64
C ASP A 229 35.54 -2.34 -7.00
N GLY A 230 36.33 -2.76 -5.99
CA GLY A 230 37.69 -3.25 -6.15
C GLY A 230 37.79 -4.75 -6.45
N ALA A 231 39.01 -5.29 -6.30
CA ALA A 231 39.25 -6.72 -6.49
C ALA A 231 38.56 -7.53 -5.37
N LEU A 232 37.87 -8.60 -5.77
CA LEU A 232 37.32 -9.57 -4.82
C LEU A 232 38.46 -10.20 -4.03
N SER A 233 38.41 -10.13 -2.69
CA SER A 233 39.42 -10.77 -1.83
C SER A 233 39.53 -12.26 -2.15
N SER A 234 40.76 -12.78 -2.18
CA SER A 234 41.07 -14.18 -2.51
C SER A 234 40.40 -15.19 -1.56
N GLU A 235 40.03 -14.76 -0.36
CA GLU A 235 39.32 -15.59 0.61
C GLU A 235 37.82 -15.69 0.32
N VAL A 236 37.21 -14.61 -0.20
CA VAL A 236 35.74 -14.49 -0.33
C VAL A 236 35.18 -15.45 -1.35
N TRP A 237 35.85 -15.62 -2.50
CA TRP A 237 35.37 -16.52 -3.54
C TRP A 237 35.25 -17.98 -3.08
N PRO A 238 36.30 -18.62 -2.51
CA PRO A 238 36.19 -19.97 -1.96
C PRO A 238 35.04 -20.13 -0.94
N MET A 239 34.78 -19.12 -0.12
CA MET A 239 33.71 -19.16 0.87
C MET A 239 32.32 -19.11 0.23
N LEU A 240 32.10 -18.16 -0.69
CA LEU A 240 30.83 -18.06 -1.42
C LEU A 240 30.58 -19.33 -2.24
N LYS A 241 31.59 -19.81 -2.96
CA LYS A 241 31.50 -21.06 -3.72
C LYS A 241 31.12 -22.25 -2.82
N GLY A 242 31.80 -22.42 -1.67
CA GLY A 242 31.50 -23.49 -0.72
C GLY A 242 30.11 -23.39 -0.07
N PHE A 243 29.59 -22.17 0.13
CA PHE A 243 28.21 -21.95 0.55
C PHE A 243 27.22 -22.34 -0.57
N THR A 244 27.51 -21.94 -1.81
CA THR A 244 26.70 -22.31 -2.98
C THR A 244 26.66 -23.81 -3.19
N GLU A 245 27.80 -24.51 -3.12
CA GLU A 245 27.88 -25.97 -3.28
C GLU A 245 26.90 -26.72 -2.36
N LYS A 246 26.69 -26.20 -1.14
CA LYS A 246 25.80 -26.76 -0.11
C LYS A 246 24.32 -26.41 -0.30
N GLY A 247 23.95 -25.60 -1.29
CA GLY A 247 22.57 -25.15 -1.53
C GLY A 247 22.34 -23.65 -1.34
N GLY A 248 23.39 -22.89 -1.00
CA GLY A 248 23.28 -21.44 -0.80
C GLY A 248 22.90 -20.68 -2.06
N ARG A 249 22.17 -19.57 -1.88
CA ARG A 249 21.85 -18.60 -2.94
C ARG A 249 22.75 -17.39 -2.80
N VAL A 250 23.46 -17.03 -3.87
CA VAL A 250 24.38 -15.89 -3.88
C VAL A 250 23.98 -14.93 -4.98
N PHE A 251 23.97 -13.63 -4.69
CA PHE A 251 23.95 -12.58 -5.71
C PHE A 251 25.29 -11.83 -5.70
N MET A 252 25.85 -11.57 -6.88
CA MET A 252 27.09 -10.83 -7.05
C MET A 252 26.88 -9.65 -8.01
N ASP A 253 27.52 -8.52 -7.74
CA ASP A 253 27.75 -7.55 -8.81
C ASP A 253 28.56 -8.21 -9.95
N MET A 254 28.30 -7.83 -11.20
CA MET A 254 28.94 -8.45 -12.36
C MET A 254 30.47 -8.39 -12.32
N ARG A 255 31.05 -7.31 -11.77
CA ARG A 255 32.51 -7.19 -11.56
C ARG A 255 33.05 -8.33 -10.72
N CYS A 256 32.39 -8.60 -9.59
CA CYS A 256 32.80 -9.62 -8.65
C CYS A 256 32.74 -11.01 -9.28
N PHE A 257 31.67 -11.28 -10.03
CA PHE A 257 31.48 -12.56 -10.70
C PHE A 257 32.55 -12.79 -11.77
N ALA A 258 32.79 -11.82 -12.65
CA ALA A 258 33.83 -11.93 -13.67
C ALA A 258 35.22 -12.19 -13.04
N ALA A 259 35.57 -11.42 -11.99
CA ALA A 259 36.84 -11.56 -11.29
C ALA A 259 37.00 -12.93 -10.60
N ALA A 260 35.94 -13.48 -10.00
CA ALA A 260 35.93 -14.81 -9.40
C ALA A 260 36.24 -15.93 -10.41
N HIS A 261 36.00 -15.68 -11.70
CA HIS A 261 36.29 -16.58 -12.82
C HIS A 261 37.56 -16.20 -13.59
N GLY A 262 38.42 -15.33 -13.04
CA GLY A 262 39.67 -14.92 -13.71
C GLY A 262 39.45 -14.10 -14.98
N SER A 263 38.30 -13.46 -15.11
CA SER A 263 37.92 -12.57 -16.22
C SER A 263 37.70 -11.14 -15.72
N ALA A 264 37.43 -10.21 -16.62
CA ALA A 264 36.98 -8.86 -16.32
C ALA A 264 35.62 -8.61 -16.96
N ALA A 265 34.75 -7.88 -16.26
CA ALA A 265 33.52 -7.38 -16.85
C ALA A 265 33.84 -6.29 -17.89
N VAL A 266 33.06 -6.23 -18.96
CA VAL A 266 33.22 -5.26 -20.05
C VAL A 266 32.09 -4.23 -20.02
N ALA A 267 32.41 -2.97 -20.29
CA ALA A 267 31.43 -1.89 -20.30
C ALA A 267 30.73 -1.82 -21.66
N VAL A 268 29.44 -2.14 -21.69
CA VAL A 268 28.61 -2.16 -22.90
C VAL A 268 27.55 -1.07 -22.86
N LYS A 269 27.47 -0.29 -23.93
CA LYS A 269 26.45 0.76 -24.08
C LYS A 269 25.09 0.11 -24.32
N VAL A 270 24.16 0.26 -23.38
CA VAL A 270 22.80 -0.30 -23.48
C VAL A 270 21.73 0.76 -23.77
N GLY A 271 22.07 2.03 -23.60
CA GLY A 271 21.18 3.14 -23.88
C GLY A 271 21.87 4.50 -23.74
N ASP A 272 21.14 5.58 -23.97
CA ASP A 272 21.63 6.95 -23.83
C ASP A 272 20.85 7.71 -22.75
N PRO A 273 21.51 8.13 -21.63
CA PRO A 273 20.90 8.92 -20.57
C PRO A 273 20.32 10.28 -21.00
N ALA A 274 20.72 10.80 -22.17
CA ALA A 274 20.13 12.02 -22.73
C ALA A 274 18.74 11.80 -23.34
N VAL A 275 18.37 10.56 -23.69
CA VAL A 275 17.07 10.24 -24.28
C VAL A 275 15.94 10.60 -23.31
N LYS A 276 14.95 11.38 -23.78
CA LYS A 276 13.77 11.77 -22.99
C LYS A 276 12.51 10.99 -23.35
N ASN A 277 12.53 10.27 -24.46
CA ASN A 277 11.41 9.44 -24.87
C ASN A 277 11.30 8.21 -23.95
N LEU A 278 10.18 8.07 -23.25
CA LEU A 278 9.99 6.99 -22.27
C LEU A 278 10.01 5.59 -22.91
N GLN A 279 9.50 5.43 -24.13
CA GLN A 279 9.52 4.14 -24.82
C GLN A 279 10.95 3.71 -25.17
N ALA A 280 11.77 4.64 -25.68
CA ALA A 280 13.18 4.38 -25.92
C ALA A 280 13.95 4.10 -24.62
N GLN A 281 13.64 4.80 -23.53
CA GLN A 281 14.20 4.49 -22.21
C GLN A 281 13.82 3.09 -21.72
N MET A 282 12.58 2.65 -21.96
CA MET A 282 12.11 1.30 -21.61
C MET A 282 12.79 0.19 -22.43
N GLN A 283 13.28 0.50 -23.63
CA GLN A 283 14.05 -0.44 -24.46
C GLN A 283 15.55 -0.41 -24.15
N ALA A 284 16.02 0.51 -23.31
CA ALA A 284 17.42 0.55 -22.86
C ALA A 284 17.62 -0.42 -21.69
N GLY A 285 18.30 -1.53 -21.94
CA GLY A 285 18.71 -2.46 -20.89
C GLY A 285 18.98 -3.87 -21.37
N LEU A 286 18.56 -4.86 -20.58
CA LEU A 286 18.87 -6.27 -20.83
C LEU A 286 17.65 -7.01 -21.35
N LYS A 287 17.78 -7.69 -22.49
CA LYS A 287 16.72 -8.53 -23.06
C LYS A 287 16.68 -9.88 -22.38
N VAL A 288 15.56 -10.24 -21.77
CA VAL A 288 15.35 -11.54 -21.13
C VAL A 288 15.34 -12.64 -22.19
N VAL A 289 16.17 -13.67 -21.97
CA VAL A 289 16.25 -14.86 -22.82
C VAL A 289 15.85 -16.14 -22.09
N ARG A 290 15.75 -16.09 -20.75
CA ARG A 290 15.33 -17.23 -19.91
C ARG A 290 14.50 -16.79 -18.70
N GLU A 291 13.47 -17.57 -18.40
CA GLU A 291 12.69 -17.43 -17.16
C GLU A 291 13.50 -17.93 -15.94
N ASP A 292 13.54 -17.12 -14.88
CA ASP A 292 14.12 -17.45 -13.58
C ASP A 292 13.49 -16.55 -12.49
N ASP A 293 13.67 -16.88 -11.21
CA ASP A 293 13.31 -15.99 -10.10
C ASP A 293 13.92 -14.58 -10.29
N ALA A 294 15.15 -14.48 -10.81
CA ALA A 294 15.84 -13.21 -11.03
C ALA A 294 15.28 -12.38 -12.21
N THR A 295 14.49 -12.98 -13.09
CA THR A 295 13.77 -12.30 -14.20
C THR A 295 12.27 -12.24 -13.95
N ALA A 296 11.80 -12.65 -12.76
CA ALA A 296 10.38 -12.73 -12.43
C ALA A 296 9.66 -11.40 -12.70
N GLY A 297 8.57 -11.50 -13.46
CA GLY A 297 7.78 -10.37 -13.95
C GLY A 297 8.08 -9.94 -15.38
N PHE A 298 9.21 -10.37 -15.95
CA PHE A 298 9.55 -10.15 -17.36
C PHE A 298 9.48 -11.47 -18.13
N ALA A 299 8.77 -11.47 -19.26
CA ALA A 299 8.71 -12.61 -20.17
C ALA A 299 9.93 -12.66 -21.09
N THR A 300 10.29 -13.85 -21.57
CA THR A 300 11.31 -14.01 -22.62
C THR A 300 11.02 -13.10 -23.82
N GLY A 301 12.05 -12.39 -24.28
CA GLY A 301 11.99 -11.40 -25.34
C GLY A 301 11.74 -9.97 -24.86
N GLN A 302 11.28 -9.76 -23.62
CA GLN A 302 11.12 -8.42 -23.06
C GLN A 302 12.45 -7.84 -22.58
N VAL A 303 12.56 -6.51 -22.56
CA VAL A 303 13.71 -5.80 -21.98
C VAL A 303 13.40 -5.44 -20.53
N ILE A 304 14.31 -5.77 -19.62
CA ILE A 304 14.38 -5.18 -18.29
C ILE A 304 14.98 -3.78 -18.47
N PRO A 305 14.23 -2.69 -18.26
CA PRO A 305 14.79 -1.35 -18.37
C PRO A 305 15.85 -1.17 -17.29
N ARG A 306 17.10 -1.02 -17.71
CA ARG A 306 18.24 -0.80 -16.82
C ARG A 306 19.44 -0.26 -17.56
N MET A 307 20.07 0.77 -17.02
CA MET A 307 21.18 1.42 -17.70
C MET A 307 22.06 2.14 -16.67
N GLY A 308 23.37 1.99 -16.78
CA GLY A 308 24.29 2.68 -15.88
C GLY A 308 24.30 4.19 -16.10
N TRP A 309 24.60 4.92 -15.02
CA TRP A 309 24.63 6.38 -15.00
C TRP A 309 26.05 6.85 -14.69
N THR A 310 26.61 7.86 -15.37
CA THR A 310 26.01 8.83 -16.32
C THR A 310 26.20 8.50 -17.80
N ASP A 311 26.89 7.42 -18.17
CA ASP A 311 27.36 7.21 -19.55
C ASP A 311 26.55 6.19 -20.35
N GLY A 312 25.53 5.57 -19.74
CA GLY A 312 24.63 4.63 -20.39
C GLY A 312 25.18 3.22 -20.56
N LYS A 313 26.27 2.88 -19.87
CA LYS A 313 26.90 1.56 -19.97
C LYS A 313 26.56 0.66 -18.79
N LEU A 314 26.49 -0.63 -19.04
CA LEU A 314 26.46 -1.66 -18.00
C LEU A 314 27.73 -2.51 -18.10
N LEU A 315 28.19 -2.98 -16.95
CA LEU A 315 29.22 -4.01 -16.87
C LEU A 315 28.58 -5.38 -17.09
N VAL A 316 29.01 -6.07 -18.14
CA VAL A 316 28.51 -7.39 -18.54
C VAL A 316 29.68 -8.35 -18.74
N LEU A 317 29.42 -9.64 -18.94
CA LEU A 317 30.50 -10.58 -19.29
C LEU A 317 30.92 -10.42 -20.75
N PRO A 318 32.19 -10.72 -21.10
CA PRO A 318 32.59 -10.90 -22.50
C PRO A 318 31.68 -11.88 -23.23
N GLN A 319 31.44 -11.67 -24.52
CA GLN A 319 30.54 -12.53 -25.32
C GLN A 319 31.01 -13.98 -25.41
N ASP A 320 32.32 -14.20 -25.37
CA ASP A 320 32.97 -15.51 -25.40
C ASP A 320 33.14 -16.12 -23.99
N PHE A 321 32.68 -15.44 -22.94
CA PHE A 321 32.76 -15.95 -21.58
C PHE A 321 31.95 -17.24 -21.43
N SER A 322 32.60 -18.27 -20.90
CA SER A 322 31.96 -19.53 -20.55
C SER A 322 32.46 -20.03 -19.21
N ALA A 323 31.56 -20.66 -18.46
CA ALA A 323 31.87 -21.35 -17.22
C ALA A 323 30.92 -22.54 -17.08
N GLU A 324 31.36 -23.59 -16.37
CA GLU A 324 30.53 -24.75 -16.11
C GLU A 324 29.25 -24.35 -15.36
N GLY A 325 28.09 -24.86 -15.81
CA GLY A 325 26.80 -24.60 -15.19
C GLY A 325 26.27 -23.18 -15.36
N LEU A 326 26.89 -22.36 -16.21
CA LEU A 326 26.45 -20.99 -16.50
C LEU A 326 25.27 -20.97 -17.48
N GLU A 327 24.24 -20.22 -17.12
CA GLU A 327 23.08 -19.90 -17.94
C GLU A 327 22.95 -18.37 -18.08
N VAL A 328 22.73 -17.91 -19.30
CA VAL A 328 22.38 -16.50 -19.56
C VAL A 328 20.87 -16.33 -19.36
N LEU A 329 20.49 -15.38 -18.52
CA LEU A 329 19.10 -15.04 -18.23
C LEU A 329 18.64 -13.81 -19.00
N ALA A 330 19.52 -12.82 -19.14
CA ALA A 330 19.29 -11.65 -19.99
C ALA A 330 20.58 -11.15 -20.65
N GLU A 331 20.44 -10.63 -21.86
CA GLU A 331 21.54 -10.25 -22.74
C GLU A 331 21.59 -8.74 -23.01
N GLY A 332 22.79 -8.22 -23.23
CA GLY A 332 23.01 -6.89 -23.79
C GLY A 332 22.63 -6.79 -25.28
N PRO A 333 22.72 -5.59 -25.88
CA PRO A 333 22.26 -5.34 -27.25
C PRO A 333 22.91 -6.21 -28.33
N SER A 334 24.12 -6.73 -28.11
CA SER A 334 24.83 -7.59 -29.08
C SER A 334 25.01 -9.03 -28.58
N GLY A 335 24.24 -9.44 -27.56
CA GLY A 335 24.26 -10.81 -27.03
C GLY A 335 25.19 -11.02 -25.83
N GLU A 336 25.71 -9.94 -25.24
CA GLU A 336 26.58 -10.05 -24.06
C GLU A 336 25.81 -10.59 -22.85
N PRO A 337 26.37 -11.55 -22.07
CA PRO A 337 25.71 -12.02 -20.87
C PRO A 337 25.64 -10.93 -19.78
N GLY A 338 24.48 -10.28 -19.64
CA GLY A 338 24.28 -9.14 -18.72
C GLY A 338 23.61 -9.51 -17.40
N LEU A 339 22.79 -10.55 -17.38
CA LEU A 339 22.26 -11.19 -16.18
C LEU A 339 22.45 -12.70 -16.35
N VAL A 340 23.21 -13.30 -15.45
CA VAL A 340 23.56 -14.73 -15.52
C VAL A 340 23.25 -15.45 -14.23
N LYS A 341 23.07 -16.77 -14.34
CA LYS A 341 23.00 -17.69 -13.21
C LYS A 341 23.96 -18.83 -13.44
N GLN A 342 24.80 -19.12 -12.47
CA GLN A 342 25.66 -20.29 -12.45
C GLN A 342 25.19 -21.27 -11.38
N THR A 343 24.92 -22.51 -11.78
CA THR A 343 24.63 -23.60 -10.85
C THR A 343 25.95 -24.18 -10.34
N ILE A 344 26.11 -24.25 -9.01
CA ILE A 344 27.29 -24.86 -8.37
C ILE A 344 26.79 -25.78 -7.26
N GLY A 345 27.03 -27.09 -7.40
CA GLY A 345 26.50 -28.09 -6.48
C GLY A 345 24.98 -28.02 -6.39
N LYS A 346 24.44 -27.80 -5.18
CA LYS A 346 22.98 -27.70 -4.94
C LYS A 346 22.44 -26.27 -4.98
N GLY A 347 23.31 -25.27 -5.03
CA GLY A 347 22.95 -23.86 -4.98
C GLY A 347 23.18 -23.16 -6.29
N ARG A 348 23.10 -21.83 -6.25
CA ARG A 348 23.35 -20.98 -7.40
C ARG A 348 24.00 -19.65 -7.05
N ILE A 349 24.74 -19.11 -8.00
CA ILE A 349 25.20 -17.73 -8.04
C ILE A 349 24.44 -17.02 -9.15
N THR A 350 23.89 -15.85 -8.87
CA THR A 350 23.32 -14.95 -9.88
C THR A 350 24.16 -13.69 -9.93
N ALA A 351 24.47 -13.19 -11.12
CA ALA A 351 25.29 -12.01 -11.28
C ALA A 351 24.70 -10.99 -12.27
N CYS A 352 24.75 -9.72 -11.87
CA CYS A 352 24.27 -8.60 -12.67
C CYS A 352 24.86 -7.28 -12.18
N ASP A 353 25.06 -6.30 -13.07
CA ASP A 353 25.63 -5.01 -12.68
C ASP A 353 24.67 -4.17 -11.84
N LEU A 354 24.98 -4.03 -10.56
CA LEU A 354 24.18 -3.28 -9.59
C LEU A 354 24.85 -1.95 -9.21
N LEU A 355 26.18 -1.87 -9.11
CA LEU A 355 26.83 -0.65 -8.62
C LEU A 355 26.93 0.45 -9.69
N SER A 356 26.76 0.15 -10.99
CA SER A 356 26.70 1.19 -12.01
C SER A 356 25.34 1.89 -12.08
N LEU A 357 24.32 1.34 -11.41
CA LEU A 357 22.98 1.91 -11.38
C LEU A 357 22.87 3.02 -10.34
N ARG A 358 22.11 4.06 -10.68
CA ARG A 358 21.64 5.05 -9.70
C ARG A 358 20.52 4.47 -8.83
N GLU A 359 20.08 5.20 -7.82
CA GLU A 359 19.05 4.72 -6.90
C GLU A 359 17.69 4.49 -7.58
N PRO A 360 16.91 3.48 -7.13
CA PRO A 360 15.52 3.28 -7.52
C PRO A 360 14.68 4.49 -7.14
N PHE A 361 14.23 5.22 -8.14
CA PHE A 361 13.39 6.41 -8.00
C PHE A 361 12.30 6.34 -9.05
N TYR A 362 11.10 6.81 -8.73
CA TYR A 362 9.94 6.65 -9.63
C TYR A 362 10.13 7.23 -11.04
N ARG A 363 11.06 8.17 -11.24
CA ARG A 363 11.41 8.72 -12.58
C ARG A 363 12.61 8.08 -13.24
N ASN A 364 13.36 7.24 -12.53
CA ASN A 364 14.55 6.59 -13.05
C ASN A 364 14.16 5.27 -13.71
N VAL A 365 13.67 5.32 -14.95
CA VAL A 365 13.28 4.12 -15.73
C VAL A 365 14.42 3.08 -15.75
N ASP A 366 15.65 3.56 -15.89
CA ASP A 366 16.91 2.82 -15.88
C ASP A 366 17.32 2.18 -14.54
N ALA A 367 16.64 2.52 -13.45
CA ALA A 367 16.96 1.98 -12.12
C ALA A 367 15.71 1.54 -11.34
N TYR A 368 14.52 1.65 -11.94
CA TYR A 368 13.25 1.33 -11.28
C TYR A 368 13.23 -0.12 -10.75
N HIS A 369 13.84 -1.04 -11.50
CA HIS A 369 13.94 -2.47 -11.18
C HIS A 369 15.33 -2.89 -10.69
N ALA A 370 16.17 -1.98 -10.22
CA ALA A 370 17.57 -2.29 -9.89
C ALA A 370 17.72 -3.48 -8.93
N PHE A 371 16.83 -3.58 -7.93
CA PHE A 371 16.84 -4.65 -6.92
C PHE A 371 15.93 -5.84 -7.26
N THR A 372 15.15 -5.80 -8.34
CA THR A 372 14.26 -6.93 -8.73
C THR A 372 15.05 -8.22 -8.99
N PRO A 373 16.18 -8.20 -9.72
CA PRO A 373 17.01 -9.41 -9.86
C PRO A 373 17.66 -9.86 -8.55
N VAL A 374 17.94 -8.93 -7.64
CA VAL A 374 18.59 -9.21 -6.34
C VAL A 374 17.63 -9.97 -5.42
N SER A 375 16.42 -9.45 -5.22
CA SER A 375 15.41 -10.11 -4.38
C SER A 375 14.99 -11.46 -4.96
N GLY A 376 14.81 -11.54 -6.29
CA GLY A 376 14.53 -12.79 -7.00
C GLY A 376 15.62 -13.85 -6.81
N ALA A 377 16.88 -13.50 -7.09
CA ALA A 377 18.01 -14.40 -6.93
C ALA A 377 18.11 -14.97 -5.50
N LEU A 378 17.87 -14.12 -4.50
CA LEU A 378 17.94 -14.43 -3.07
C LEU A 378 16.64 -15.01 -2.48
N GLY A 379 15.68 -15.40 -3.33
CA GLY A 379 14.54 -16.23 -2.93
C GLY A 379 13.25 -15.48 -2.60
N ASN A 380 13.14 -14.21 -2.96
CA ASN A 380 11.92 -13.42 -2.85
C ASN A 380 11.56 -12.72 -4.18
N PRO A 381 11.27 -13.47 -5.25
CA PRO A 381 10.91 -12.90 -6.55
C PRO A 381 9.56 -12.18 -6.52
N ALA A 382 9.31 -11.34 -7.54
CA ALA A 382 7.98 -10.84 -7.86
C ALA A 382 7.02 -12.04 -8.03
N SER A 383 5.98 -12.11 -7.21
CA SER A 383 5.11 -13.29 -7.14
C SER A 383 4.02 -13.27 -8.21
N PHE A 384 3.53 -12.08 -8.53
CA PHE A 384 2.43 -11.80 -9.45
C PHE A 384 2.74 -10.60 -10.36
N GLY A 385 3.97 -10.10 -10.31
CA GLY A 385 4.41 -9.00 -11.16
C GLY A 385 4.34 -9.38 -12.64
N GLN A 386 3.94 -8.43 -13.47
CA GLN A 386 3.87 -8.55 -14.92
C GLN A 386 4.31 -7.23 -15.56
N TYR A 387 5.31 -7.32 -16.44
CA TYR A 387 5.75 -6.20 -17.25
C TYR A 387 4.88 -6.05 -18.49
N TYR A 388 4.32 -4.86 -18.66
CA TYR A 388 3.65 -4.46 -19.88
C TYR A 388 4.61 -3.60 -20.71
N PRO A 389 4.83 -3.91 -22.00
CA PRO A 389 5.81 -3.21 -22.82
C PRO A 389 5.36 -1.80 -23.23
N LYS A 390 4.08 -1.45 -23.06
CA LYS A 390 3.52 -0.12 -23.31
C LYS A 390 2.24 0.12 -22.51
N LYS A 391 1.91 1.38 -22.25
CA LYS A 391 0.54 1.80 -21.91
C LYS A 391 -0.33 1.65 -23.16
N MET A 392 -1.31 0.76 -23.10
CA MET A 392 -2.33 0.57 -24.12
C MET A 392 -3.30 1.76 -24.18
N PRO A 393 -3.85 2.14 -25.33
CA PRO A 393 -5.09 2.90 -25.38
C PRO A 393 -6.26 2.09 -24.79
N TYR A 394 -7.40 2.74 -24.49
CA TYR A 394 -8.54 2.10 -23.82
C TYR A 394 -9.07 0.88 -24.59
N ASP A 395 -9.21 1.01 -25.91
CA ASP A 395 -9.61 -0.08 -26.80
C ASP A 395 -8.65 -1.29 -26.71
N GLY A 396 -7.34 -1.03 -26.56
CA GLY A 396 -6.32 -2.04 -26.31
C GLY A 396 -6.51 -2.75 -24.97
N VAL A 397 -6.92 -2.03 -23.92
CA VAL A 397 -7.26 -2.64 -22.63
C VAL A 397 -8.50 -3.54 -22.76
N VAL A 398 -9.53 -3.08 -23.47
CA VAL A 398 -10.73 -3.90 -23.73
C VAL A 398 -10.41 -5.12 -24.58
N ALA A 399 -9.54 -5.00 -25.58
CA ALA A 399 -9.06 -6.12 -26.38
C ALA A 399 -8.32 -7.15 -25.52
N GLU A 400 -7.48 -6.70 -24.58
CA GLU A 400 -6.82 -7.60 -23.63
C GLU A 400 -7.83 -8.30 -22.69
N MET A 401 -8.86 -7.58 -22.21
CA MET A 401 -9.95 -8.20 -21.44
C MET A 401 -10.68 -9.29 -22.23
N ARG A 402 -10.97 -9.06 -23.51
CA ARG A 402 -11.59 -10.07 -24.39
C ARG A 402 -10.67 -11.27 -24.57
N ARG A 403 -9.39 -11.03 -24.84
CA ARG A 403 -8.38 -12.09 -24.97
C ARG A 403 -8.28 -12.95 -23.70
N LEU A 404 -8.39 -12.34 -22.51
CA LEU A 404 -8.42 -13.07 -21.24
C LEU A 404 -9.69 -13.94 -21.12
N ALA A 405 -10.87 -13.40 -21.42
CA ALA A 405 -12.12 -14.15 -21.37
C ALA A 405 -12.16 -15.31 -22.39
N GLU A 406 -11.61 -15.11 -23.60
CA GLU A 406 -11.48 -16.16 -24.62
C GLU A 406 -10.52 -17.26 -24.19
N LYS A 407 -9.39 -16.90 -23.57
CA LYS A 407 -8.36 -17.87 -23.15
C LYS A 407 -8.76 -18.64 -21.89
N TYR A 408 -9.48 -18.00 -20.96
CA TYR A 408 -9.78 -18.56 -19.65
C TYR A 408 -11.29 -18.62 -19.40
N PRO A 409 -11.92 -19.81 -19.51
CA PRO A 409 -13.38 -19.97 -19.35
C PRO A 409 -13.95 -19.54 -17.99
N ALA A 410 -13.10 -19.42 -16.97
CA ALA A 410 -13.49 -18.91 -15.65
C ALA A 410 -13.72 -17.39 -15.63
N ILE A 411 -13.35 -16.68 -16.70
CA ILE A 411 -13.50 -15.24 -16.86
C ILE A 411 -14.56 -14.97 -17.92
N SER A 412 -15.60 -14.23 -17.58
CA SER A 412 -16.50 -13.63 -18.57
C SER A 412 -16.30 -12.12 -18.66
N ILE A 413 -16.48 -11.56 -19.84
CA ILE A 413 -16.49 -10.11 -20.05
C ILE A 413 -17.93 -9.61 -20.18
N GLU A 414 -18.27 -8.51 -19.54
CA GLU A 414 -19.60 -7.89 -19.57
C GLU A 414 -19.49 -6.42 -19.99
N ASP A 415 -20.46 -5.98 -20.78
CA ASP A 415 -20.65 -4.58 -21.14
C ASP A 415 -21.58 -3.92 -20.11
N GLU A 416 -21.04 -2.98 -19.33
CA GLU A 416 -21.73 -2.32 -18.23
C GLU A 416 -22.55 -1.11 -18.69
N GLY A 417 -22.56 -0.81 -19.98
CA GLY A 417 -23.29 0.31 -20.57
C GLY A 417 -22.40 1.47 -20.98
N GLU A 418 -23.03 2.63 -21.16
CA GLU A 418 -22.36 3.85 -21.63
C GLU A 418 -21.42 4.42 -20.58
N ALA A 419 -20.36 5.07 -21.07
CA ALA A 419 -19.48 5.96 -20.33
C ALA A 419 -19.37 7.29 -21.08
N SER A 420 -18.98 8.36 -20.38
CA SER A 420 -18.93 9.71 -20.93
C SER A 420 -17.97 9.79 -22.12
N GLY A 421 -18.26 10.67 -23.09
CA GLY A 421 -17.40 10.88 -24.27
C GLY A 421 -17.51 9.80 -25.35
N GLY A 422 -18.61 9.04 -25.38
CA GLY A 422 -18.87 8.00 -26.39
C GLY A 422 -18.19 6.66 -26.10
N TYR A 423 -17.69 6.46 -24.89
CA TYR A 423 -17.06 5.22 -24.46
C TYR A 423 -18.12 4.21 -23.96
N ARG A 424 -17.72 2.94 -23.87
CA ARG A 424 -18.47 1.88 -23.17
C ARG A 424 -17.67 1.43 -21.97
N LEU A 425 -18.34 1.04 -20.89
CA LEU A 425 -17.70 0.50 -19.70
C LEU A 425 -17.69 -1.03 -19.76
N TRP A 426 -16.58 -1.67 -19.39
CA TRP A 426 -16.42 -3.13 -19.45
C TRP A 426 -15.96 -3.69 -18.12
N SER A 427 -16.45 -4.89 -17.77
CA SER A 427 -16.02 -5.63 -16.59
C SER A 427 -15.55 -7.05 -16.89
N LEU A 428 -14.61 -7.56 -16.08
CA LEU A 428 -14.28 -8.98 -15.99
C LEU A 428 -15.02 -9.59 -14.79
N ASN A 429 -15.67 -10.73 -14.99
CA ASN A 429 -16.47 -11.40 -13.97
C ASN A 429 -15.97 -12.83 -13.76
N LEU A 430 -15.91 -13.24 -12.49
CA LEU A 430 -15.51 -14.58 -12.08
C LEU A 430 -16.37 -15.06 -10.92
N GLY A 431 -16.38 -16.37 -10.69
CA GLY A 431 -17.02 -16.97 -9.51
C GLY A 431 -18.50 -17.26 -9.71
N THR A 432 -19.20 -17.46 -8.60
CA THR A 432 -20.54 -18.04 -8.59
C THR A 432 -21.60 -16.98 -8.29
N PRO A 433 -22.61 -16.75 -9.16
CA PRO A 433 -23.72 -15.85 -8.88
C PRO A 433 -24.43 -16.15 -7.55
N GLY A 434 -24.88 -15.10 -6.84
CA GLY A 434 -25.58 -15.22 -5.55
C GLY A 434 -24.68 -15.47 -4.33
N LYS A 435 -23.38 -15.68 -4.52
CA LYS A 435 -22.39 -15.72 -3.42
C LYS A 435 -21.96 -14.31 -2.99
N PRO A 436 -21.31 -14.15 -1.81
CA PRO A 436 -20.73 -12.87 -1.39
C PRO A 436 -19.97 -12.19 -2.53
N PHE A 437 -20.41 -10.98 -2.86
CA PHE A 437 -19.97 -10.27 -4.05
C PHE A 437 -18.86 -9.26 -3.71
N TYR A 438 -17.71 -9.44 -4.37
CA TYR A 438 -16.55 -8.56 -4.30
C TYR A 438 -16.48 -7.72 -5.56
N PHE A 439 -16.49 -6.39 -5.40
CA PHE A 439 -16.37 -5.45 -6.50
C PHE A 439 -15.03 -4.71 -6.42
N LEU A 440 -14.18 -4.92 -7.42
CA LEU A 440 -12.84 -4.32 -7.47
C LEU A 440 -12.78 -3.37 -8.67
N TYR A 441 -12.30 -2.15 -8.47
CA TYR A 441 -12.13 -1.22 -9.57
C TYR A 441 -10.95 -0.29 -9.36
N SER A 442 -10.59 0.41 -10.43
CA SER A 442 -9.59 1.45 -10.38
C SER A 442 -9.87 2.57 -11.37
N SER A 443 -9.03 3.60 -11.29
CA SER A 443 -9.04 4.73 -12.22
C SER A 443 -10.36 5.49 -12.22
N ALA A 444 -10.98 5.68 -11.06
CA ALA A 444 -12.02 6.71 -10.92
C ALA A 444 -11.45 8.09 -11.26
N HIS A 445 -10.15 8.28 -11.03
CA HIS A 445 -9.37 9.28 -11.72
C HIS A 445 -8.64 8.63 -12.91
N GLY A 446 -8.95 9.05 -14.13
CA GLY A 446 -8.45 8.38 -15.34
C GLY A 446 -6.92 8.41 -15.50
N SER A 447 -6.25 9.43 -14.96
CA SER A 447 -4.79 9.53 -14.93
C SER A 447 -4.10 8.49 -14.05
N GLU A 448 -4.82 7.74 -13.22
CA GLU A 448 -4.30 6.82 -12.18
C GLU A 448 -4.53 5.37 -12.61
N TRP A 449 -3.70 4.86 -13.54
CA TRP A 449 -4.16 3.82 -14.46
C TRP A 449 -3.54 2.43 -14.30
N GLU A 450 -2.32 2.35 -13.80
CA GLU A 450 -1.57 1.10 -13.62
C GLU A 450 -2.28 0.09 -12.71
N PRO A 451 -3.08 0.48 -11.70
CA PRO A 451 -3.85 -0.49 -10.94
C PRO A 451 -4.82 -1.31 -11.78
N GLY A 452 -5.34 -0.75 -12.90
CA GLY A 452 -6.18 -1.48 -13.83
C GLY A 452 -5.46 -2.68 -14.47
N TYR A 453 -4.15 -2.56 -14.70
CA TYR A 453 -3.34 -3.65 -15.24
C TYR A 453 -3.10 -4.71 -14.17
N GLY A 454 -2.92 -4.28 -12.92
CA GLY A 454 -2.87 -5.16 -11.76
C GLY A 454 -4.17 -5.95 -11.58
N LEU A 455 -5.33 -5.33 -11.76
CA LEU A 455 -6.64 -5.99 -11.66
C LEU A 455 -6.87 -7.02 -12.78
N MET A 456 -6.46 -6.72 -14.02
CA MET A 456 -6.47 -7.73 -15.10
C MET A 456 -5.51 -8.89 -14.81
N THR A 457 -4.32 -8.58 -14.29
CA THR A 457 -3.32 -9.57 -13.89
C THR A 457 -3.86 -10.48 -12.76
N PHE A 458 -4.58 -9.89 -11.80
CA PHE A 458 -5.24 -10.62 -10.72
C PHE A 458 -6.31 -11.58 -11.24
N ALA A 459 -7.17 -11.13 -12.16
CA ALA A 459 -8.19 -11.97 -12.80
C ALA A 459 -7.57 -13.18 -13.50
N ARG A 460 -6.49 -12.95 -14.27
CA ARG A 460 -5.70 -14.01 -14.91
C ARG A 460 -5.14 -15.01 -13.89
N HIS A 461 -4.55 -14.53 -12.80
CA HIS A 461 -3.96 -15.40 -11.78
C HIS A 461 -4.98 -16.21 -10.99
N ILE A 462 -6.20 -15.70 -10.79
CA ILE A 462 -7.30 -16.52 -10.27
C ILE A 462 -7.62 -17.65 -11.24
N ALA A 463 -7.80 -17.34 -12.53
CA ALA A 463 -8.15 -18.33 -13.54
C ALA A 463 -7.06 -19.40 -13.78
N GLU A 464 -5.78 -19.03 -13.62
CA GLU A 464 -4.63 -19.94 -13.65
C GLU A 464 -4.53 -20.82 -12.38
N GLY A 465 -5.34 -20.56 -11.35
CA GLY A 465 -5.30 -21.27 -10.08
C GLY A 465 -4.16 -20.85 -9.15
N ARG A 466 -3.46 -19.75 -9.46
CA ARG A 466 -2.35 -19.20 -8.66
C ARG A 466 -2.82 -18.49 -7.38
N MET A 467 -4.14 -18.30 -7.22
CA MET A 467 -4.78 -17.66 -6.06
C MET A 467 -5.67 -18.61 -5.24
N ARG A 468 -5.58 -19.94 -5.42
CA ARG A 468 -6.47 -20.92 -4.74
C ARG A 468 -6.36 -20.94 -3.22
N ASP A 469 -5.25 -20.45 -2.67
CA ASP A 469 -5.06 -20.30 -1.24
C ASP A 469 -5.89 -19.13 -0.66
N ALA A 470 -6.23 -18.14 -1.50
CA ALA A 470 -6.97 -16.94 -1.11
C ALA A 470 -8.41 -16.91 -1.64
N VAL A 471 -8.64 -17.35 -2.89
CA VAL A 471 -9.89 -17.19 -3.62
C VAL A 471 -10.48 -18.56 -3.98
N ASP A 472 -11.68 -18.83 -3.46
CA ASP A 472 -12.51 -19.98 -3.85
C ASP A 472 -13.70 -19.48 -4.68
N LEU A 473 -13.63 -19.69 -6.01
CA LEU A 473 -14.66 -19.26 -6.96
C LEU A 473 -16.04 -19.90 -6.73
N SER A 474 -16.12 -21.01 -5.98
CA SER A 474 -17.40 -21.61 -5.59
C SER A 474 -18.08 -20.86 -4.41
N ALA A 475 -17.30 -20.07 -3.66
CA ALA A 475 -17.73 -19.39 -2.45
C ALA A 475 -17.89 -17.87 -2.63
N VAL A 476 -17.43 -17.30 -3.75
CA VAL A 476 -17.48 -15.85 -4.01
C VAL A 476 -17.96 -15.53 -5.42
N ARG A 477 -18.47 -14.31 -5.59
CA ARG A 477 -18.66 -13.65 -6.88
C ARG A 477 -17.69 -12.47 -6.98
N ILE A 478 -17.05 -12.28 -8.12
CA ILE A 478 -16.08 -11.20 -8.33
C ILE A 478 -16.45 -10.43 -9.60
N LYS A 479 -16.51 -9.11 -9.50
CA LYS A 479 -16.59 -8.19 -10.66
C LYS A 479 -15.41 -7.23 -10.59
N ILE A 480 -14.71 -7.09 -11.70
CA ILE A 480 -13.54 -6.23 -11.84
C ILE A 480 -13.82 -5.24 -12.96
N ILE A 481 -13.75 -3.94 -12.67
CA ILE A 481 -13.74 -2.89 -13.68
C ILE A 481 -12.33 -2.27 -13.68
N PRO A 482 -11.44 -2.68 -14.60
CA PRO A 482 -10.05 -2.19 -14.60
C PRO A 482 -9.96 -0.67 -14.76
N LEU A 483 -10.85 -0.06 -15.54
CA LEU A 483 -10.84 1.37 -15.82
C LEU A 483 -12.27 1.89 -15.76
N ILE A 484 -12.67 2.47 -14.62
CA ILE A 484 -14.02 3.03 -14.48
C ILE A 484 -14.19 4.37 -15.21
N ASN A 485 -13.10 5.12 -15.43
CA ASN A 485 -13.07 6.36 -16.21
C ASN A 485 -12.30 6.18 -17.54
N PRO A 486 -12.92 5.60 -18.58
CA PRO A 486 -12.23 5.31 -19.85
C PRO A 486 -11.78 6.57 -20.59
N SER A 487 -12.61 7.62 -20.59
CA SER A 487 -12.33 8.87 -21.28
C SER A 487 -11.20 9.65 -20.61
N GLY A 488 -11.18 9.69 -19.27
CA GLY A 488 -10.07 10.21 -18.49
C GLY A 488 -8.78 9.39 -18.68
N TYR A 489 -8.87 8.07 -18.81
CA TYR A 489 -7.71 7.20 -19.02
C TYR A 489 -6.96 7.50 -20.33
N ASP A 490 -7.69 7.66 -21.43
CA ASP A 490 -7.09 7.96 -22.73
C ASP A 490 -6.53 9.38 -22.77
N LYS A 491 -7.22 10.34 -22.13
CA LYS A 491 -6.77 11.73 -22.05
C LYS A 491 -5.71 11.99 -20.97
N ARG A 492 -5.42 11.00 -20.12
CA ARG A 492 -4.61 11.14 -18.88
C ARG A 492 -5.11 12.27 -18.00
N GLN A 493 -6.42 12.30 -17.77
CA GLN A 493 -7.10 13.29 -16.95
C GLN A 493 -7.74 12.64 -15.73
N ARG A 494 -7.83 13.41 -14.65
CA ARG A 494 -8.51 12.99 -13.43
C ARG A 494 -10.01 12.84 -13.69
N GLN A 495 -10.62 13.83 -14.31
CA GLN A 495 -12.05 13.89 -14.56
C GLN A 495 -12.47 13.00 -15.74
N ASN A 496 -13.77 12.74 -15.84
CA ASN A 496 -14.37 12.09 -17.02
C ASN A 496 -14.53 13.10 -18.19
N ALA A 497 -15.18 12.69 -19.28
CA ALA A 497 -15.31 13.55 -20.48
C ALA A 497 -16.12 14.82 -20.25
N ASN A 498 -16.99 14.84 -19.23
CA ASN A 498 -17.81 15.98 -18.84
C ASN A 498 -17.12 16.89 -17.82
N GLY A 499 -15.86 16.62 -17.48
CA GLY A 499 -15.11 17.38 -16.48
C GLY A 499 -15.52 17.09 -15.04
N VAL A 500 -16.23 15.97 -14.77
CA VAL A 500 -16.63 15.55 -13.41
C VAL A 500 -15.59 14.63 -12.79
N ASP A 501 -15.24 14.88 -11.53
CA ASP A 501 -14.49 13.94 -10.70
C ASP A 501 -15.43 12.79 -10.28
N LEU A 502 -15.24 11.59 -10.86
CA LEU A 502 -16.07 10.44 -10.53
C LEU A 502 -15.99 10.08 -9.05
N ASN A 503 -14.86 10.32 -8.38
CA ASN A 503 -14.73 10.10 -6.94
C ASN A 503 -15.32 11.27 -6.11
N ARG A 504 -16.25 12.03 -6.70
CA ARG A 504 -17.15 12.97 -6.03
C ARG A 504 -18.63 12.75 -6.40
N GLN A 505 -18.96 11.68 -7.12
CA GLN A 505 -20.33 11.39 -7.59
C GLN A 505 -21.22 10.62 -6.60
N GLY A 506 -20.72 10.31 -5.39
CA GLY A 506 -21.51 9.68 -4.33
C GLY A 506 -22.51 10.66 -3.69
N ASP A 507 -23.62 10.16 -3.13
CA ASP A 507 -24.60 11.02 -2.44
C ASP A 507 -24.23 11.34 -0.98
N TYR A 508 -23.24 10.64 -0.41
CA TYR A 508 -22.86 10.83 0.99
C TYR A 508 -22.33 12.24 1.24
N ARG A 509 -23.05 13.01 2.07
CA ARG A 509 -22.74 14.42 2.39
C ARG A 509 -22.62 15.34 1.17
N TRP A 510 -23.31 15.00 0.07
CA TRP A 510 -23.28 15.78 -1.17
C TRP A 510 -23.54 17.28 -0.96
N GLU A 511 -24.60 17.64 -0.23
CA GLU A 511 -24.98 19.06 0.01
C GLU A 511 -23.99 19.80 0.90
N ARG A 512 -23.27 19.09 1.78
CA ARG A 512 -22.26 19.68 2.67
C ARG A 512 -20.93 19.90 1.96
N TYR A 513 -20.66 19.16 0.88
CA TYR A 513 -19.43 19.26 0.14
C TYR A 513 -19.34 20.59 -0.61
N LYS A 514 -18.26 21.35 -0.33
CA LYS A 514 -17.91 22.56 -1.06
C LYS A 514 -16.60 22.27 -1.79
N GLY A 515 -16.65 22.22 -3.12
CA GLY A 515 -15.45 22.09 -3.92
C GLY A 515 -14.74 23.43 -4.11
N ARG A 516 -13.69 23.43 -4.93
CA ARG A 516 -12.85 24.60 -5.15
C ARG A 516 -12.79 24.95 -6.64
N ASP A 517 -12.96 26.24 -6.93
CA ASP A 517 -12.50 26.84 -8.20
C ASP A 517 -10.97 26.73 -8.24
N SER A 518 -10.52 25.71 -8.95
CA SER A 518 -9.13 25.26 -9.05
C SER A 518 -8.48 25.68 -10.35
N ASN A 519 -9.29 25.97 -11.38
CA ASN A 519 -8.83 26.53 -12.64
C ASN A 519 -8.73 28.08 -12.59
N ASN A 520 -9.29 28.71 -11.54
CA ASN A 520 -9.36 30.15 -11.30
C ASN A 520 -10.14 30.93 -12.36
N ASP A 521 -11.24 30.35 -12.86
CA ASP A 521 -12.13 31.00 -13.84
C ASP A 521 -13.27 31.82 -13.20
N GLY A 522 -13.37 31.80 -11.86
CA GLY A 522 -14.35 32.53 -11.08
C GLY A 522 -15.59 31.71 -10.70
N ALA A 523 -15.68 30.44 -11.10
CA ALA A 523 -16.79 29.55 -10.74
C ALA A 523 -16.30 28.13 -10.41
N TYR A 524 -16.99 27.46 -9.47
CA TYR A 524 -16.80 26.03 -9.25
C TYR A 524 -17.62 25.26 -10.29
N GLY A 525 -16.96 24.52 -11.19
CA GLY A 525 -17.60 23.91 -12.35
C GLY A 525 -16.77 22.81 -13.04
N PRO A 526 -17.22 22.33 -14.22
CA PRO A 526 -16.52 21.30 -14.98
C PRO A 526 -15.02 21.53 -15.13
N PHE A 527 -14.24 20.45 -14.97
CA PHE A 527 -12.78 20.41 -15.00
C PHE A 527 -12.07 21.00 -13.77
N ASP A 528 -12.81 21.52 -12.79
CA ASP A 528 -12.21 21.70 -11.48
C ASP A 528 -11.74 20.37 -10.88
N TYR A 529 -10.67 20.43 -10.10
CA TYR A 529 -9.98 19.30 -9.51
C TYR A 529 -10.95 18.33 -8.81
N ASP A 530 -11.97 18.88 -8.14
CA ASP A 530 -12.96 18.15 -7.37
C ASP A 530 -14.40 18.49 -7.75
N TRP A 531 -14.65 18.88 -9.01
CA TRP A 531 -16.00 19.12 -9.50
C TRP A 531 -16.88 17.88 -9.32
N LYS A 532 -17.90 18.00 -8.47
CA LYS A 532 -18.75 16.87 -8.10
C LYS A 532 -19.81 16.54 -9.13
N GLY A 533 -20.10 17.45 -10.07
CA GLY A 533 -21.22 17.34 -11.00
C GLY A 533 -22.49 18.05 -10.50
N ALA A 534 -23.56 18.01 -11.31
CA ALA A 534 -24.81 18.72 -11.00
C ALA A 534 -25.67 18.01 -9.93
N ALA A 535 -25.63 16.68 -9.88
CA ALA A 535 -26.28 15.87 -8.85
C ALA A 535 -25.52 14.54 -8.63
N PRO A 536 -25.76 13.82 -7.51
CA PRO A 536 -25.14 12.52 -7.29
C PRO A 536 -25.56 11.50 -8.35
N PHE A 537 -24.61 10.64 -8.75
CA PHE A 537 -24.85 9.53 -9.67
C PHE A 537 -25.54 9.90 -10.99
N THR A 538 -25.14 11.02 -11.60
CA THR A 538 -25.62 11.44 -12.92
C THR A 538 -24.65 11.10 -14.04
N GLU A 539 -23.36 10.99 -13.75
CA GLU A 539 -22.39 10.57 -14.76
C GLU A 539 -22.65 9.10 -15.15
N PRO A 540 -22.59 8.75 -16.45
CA PRO A 540 -22.94 7.40 -16.90
C PRO A 540 -22.06 6.31 -16.24
N GLU A 541 -20.79 6.61 -15.96
CA GLU A 541 -19.91 5.73 -15.17
C GLU A 541 -20.41 5.53 -13.73
N ALA A 542 -20.88 6.61 -13.09
CA ALA A 542 -21.42 6.58 -11.73
C ALA A 542 -22.79 5.90 -11.67
N VAL A 543 -23.61 5.99 -12.73
CA VAL A 543 -24.86 5.25 -12.87
C VAL A 543 -24.59 3.74 -12.93
N ALA A 544 -23.61 3.32 -13.73
CA ALA A 544 -23.18 1.91 -13.77
C ALA A 544 -22.64 1.44 -12.42
N TYR A 545 -21.80 2.25 -11.76
CA TYR A 545 -21.34 2.00 -10.40
C TYR A 545 -22.51 1.80 -9.42
N LYS A 546 -23.48 2.72 -9.42
CA LYS A 546 -24.65 2.67 -8.54
C LYS A 546 -25.45 1.38 -8.74
N ARG A 547 -25.66 0.96 -9.99
CA ARG A 547 -26.33 -0.30 -10.31
C ARG A 547 -25.59 -1.49 -9.69
N ILE A 548 -24.26 -1.54 -9.82
CA ILE A 548 -23.43 -2.62 -9.28
C ILE A 548 -23.49 -2.66 -7.75
N ILE A 549 -23.33 -1.51 -7.08
CA ILE A 549 -23.34 -1.47 -5.60
C ILE A 549 -24.73 -1.65 -4.98
N SER A 550 -25.79 -1.58 -5.78
CA SER A 550 -27.16 -1.87 -5.35
C SER A 550 -27.45 -3.37 -5.23
N ASP A 551 -26.52 -4.23 -5.64
CA ASP A 551 -26.65 -5.67 -5.48
C ASP A 551 -26.72 -6.04 -3.98
N PRO A 552 -27.77 -6.77 -3.53
CA PRO A 552 -27.92 -7.11 -2.13
C PRO A 552 -26.86 -8.10 -1.61
N THR A 553 -26.16 -8.80 -2.52
CA THR A 553 -25.06 -9.71 -2.19
C THR A 553 -23.71 -9.01 -2.10
N LEU A 554 -23.63 -7.71 -2.44
CA LEU A 554 -22.40 -6.93 -2.31
C LEU A 554 -21.89 -7.02 -0.87
N HIS A 555 -20.68 -7.57 -0.74
CA HIS A 555 -20.02 -7.83 0.53
C HIS A 555 -18.86 -6.88 0.77
N CYS A 556 -17.99 -6.73 -0.24
CA CYS A 556 -16.77 -5.95 -0.12
C CYS A 556 -16.44 -5.21 -1.41
N ILE A 557 -15.92 -3.99 -1.28
CA ILE A 557 -15.40 -3.20 -2.39
C ILE A 557 -13.91 -2.90 -2.18
N LEU A 558 -13.14 -2.88 -3.26
CA LEU A 558 -11.76 -2.39 -3.25
C LEU A 558 -11.56 -1.42 -4.41
N ASP A 559 -11.13 -0.21 -4.07
CA ASP A 559 -10.85 0.87 -5.02
C ASP A 559 -9.35 1.15 -5.05
N PHE A 560 -8.74 1.25 -6.24
CA PHE A 560 -7.36 1.68 -6.38
C PHE A 560 -7.26 3.04 -7.05
N HIS A 561 -6.52 3.90 -6.36
CA HIS A 561 -6.13 5.25 -6.72
C HIS A 561 -4.62 5.39 -6.64
N GLY A 562 -4.12 6.56 -7.01
CA GLY A 562 -2.73 6.85 -6.80
C GLY A 562 -2.17 8.07 -7.50
N ASN A 563 -0.88 8.33 -7.33
CA ASN A 563 -0.23 9.44 -8.00
C ASN A 563 1.27 9.18 -8.17
N THR A 564 1.86 9.76 -9.21
CA THR A 564 3.25 9.51 -9.60
C THR A 564 4.26 9.90 -8.53
N SER A 565 3.97 10.93 -7.72
CA SER A 565 5.05 11.66 -7.02
C SER A 565 4.78 12.05 -5.57
N VAL A 566 3.53 12.16 -5.12
CA VAL A 566 3.22 12.76 -3.80
C VAL A 566 3.52 11.84 -2.60
N LYS A 567 3.76 12.45 -1.42
CA LYS A 567 3.75 11.77 -0.09
C LYS A 567 2.49 10.98 0.22
N ALA A 568 1.40 11.28 -0.49
CA ALA A 568 0.14 10.58 -0.39
C ALA A 568 0.14 9.37 -1.34
N ASN A 569 0.95 8.36 -1.05
CA ASN A 569 0.86 7.01 -1.63
C ASN A 569 1.25 6.01 -0.54
N LYS A 570 1.10 4.71 -0.81
CA LYS A 570 1.36 3.63 0.16
C LYS A 570 0.41 3.72 1.35
N PHE A 571 -0.84 4.14 1.15
CA PHE A 571 -1.82 4.19 2.24
C PHE A 571 -3.21 3.76 1.82
N GLY A 572 -4.01 3.32 2.79
CA GLY A 572 -5.41 2.97 2.59
C GLY A 572 -6.34 4.02 3.21
N ILE A 573 -7.48 4.26 2.57
CA ILE A 573 -8.54 5.14 3.04
C ILE A 573 -9.78 4.31 3.41
N LEU A 574 -10.16 4.37 4.69
CA LEU A 574 -11.30 3.65 5.24
C LEU A 574 -12.59 4.48 5.11
N PRO A 575 -13.66 3.97 4.49
CA PRO A 575 -14.91 4.71 4.35
C PRO A 575 -15.58 4.94 5.71
N VAL A 576 -16.13 6.14 5.92
CA VAL A 576 -16.77 6.50 7.21
C VAL A 576 -18.13 5.83 7.41
N THR A 577 -18.69 5.28 6.34
CA THR A 577 -19.99 4.59 6.31
C THR A 577 -19.85 3.07 6.37
N ALA A 578 -18.62 2.55 6.40
CA ALA A 578 -18.37 1.12 6.38
C ALA A 578 -18.90 0.41 7.63
N HIS A 579 -19.02 -0.92 7.52
CA HIS A 579 -19.34 -1.80 8.64
C HIS A 579 -18.40 -1.54 9.82
N PRO A 580 -18.87 -1.60 11.08
CA PRO A 580 -18.05 -1.28 12.27
C PRO A 580 -16.76 -2.10 12.42
N ASP A 581 -16.70 -3.29 11.82
CA ASP A 581 -15.52 -4.17 11.83
C ASP A 581 -14.57 -3.96 10.65
N ASN A 582 -14.87 -3.03 9.72
CA ASN A 582 -14.09 -2.82 8.50
C ASN A 582 -12.62 -2.47 8.79
N GLU A 583 -12.36 -1.67 9.83
CA GLU A 583 -11.01 -1.31 10.22
C GLU A 583 -10.17 -2.52 10.69
N ASP A 584 -10.77 -3.43 11.49
CA ASP A 584 -10.07 -4.63 11.96
C ASP A 584 -9.68 -5.52 10.77
N ARG A 585 -10.58 -5.61 9.78
CA ARG A 585 -10.37 -6.35 8.52
C ARG A 585 -9.31 -5.69 7.64
N ALA A 586 -9.31 -4.36 7.53
CA ALA A 586 -8.32 -3.60 6.78
C ALA A 586 -6.92 -3.73 7.40
N LEU A 587 -6.79 -3.67 8.73
CA LEU A 587 -5.52 -3.87 9.43
C LEU A 587 -4.99 -5.31 9.25
N ALA A 588 -5.87 -6.31 9.28
CA ALA A 588 -5.50 -7.70 8.98
C ALA A 588 -5.00 -7.84 7.53
N MET A 589 -5.73 -7.26 6.58
CA MET A 589 -5.38 -7.24 5.17
C MET A 589 -3.99 -6.59 4.95
N GLN A 590 -3.77 -5.38 5.48
CA GLN A 590 -2.51 -4.66 5.37
C GLN A 590 -1.35 -5.52 5.88
N ARG A 591 -1.51 -6.15 7.05
CA ARG A 591 -0.49 -7.04 7.62
C ARG A 591 -0.21 -8.23 6.70
N ILE A 592 -1.23 -8.93 6.22
CA ILE A 592 -1.06 -10.10 5.35
C ILE A 592 -0.30 -9.71 4.07
N ALA A 593 -0.66 -8.59 3.46
CA ALA A 593 -0.03 -8.13 2.23
C ALA A 593 1.42 -7.67 2.48
N ASN A 594 1.66 -6.87 3.50
CA ASN A 594 3.00 -6.38 3.84
C ASN A 594 3.95 -7.53 4.20
N LEU A 595 3.50 -8.54 4.95
CA LEU A 595 4.33 -9.71 5.27
C LEU A 595 4.82 -10.45 4.02
N ARG A 596 4.06 -10.40 2.93
CA ARG A 596 4.44 -11.02 1.66
C ARG A 596 5.34 -10.10 0.83
N LEU A 597 5.08 -8.79 0.83
CA LEU A 597 5.84 -7.81 0.05
C LEU A 597 7.19 -7.41 0.68
N ARG A 598 7.38 -7.64 1.99
CA ARG A 598 8.64 -7.34 2.70
C ARG A 598 9.84 -7.95 1.97
N GLY A 599 10.87 -7.15 1.78
CA GLY A 599 12.12 -7.55 1.13
C GLY A 599 12.03 -7.85 -0.37
N ARG A 600 10.97 -7.38 -1.06
CA ARG A 600 10.75 -7.69 -2.48
C ARG A 600 11.05 -6.53 -3.41
N HIS A 601 10.44 -5.37 -3.13
CA HIS A 601 10.50 -4.17 -3.97
C HIS A 601 11.05 -2.98 -3.19
N LEU A 602 11.85 -2.16 -3.86
CA LEU A 602 12.42 -0.92 -3.33
C LEU A 602 12.12 0.22 -4.30
N LEU A 603 11.54 1.33 -3.81
CA LEU A 603 11.25 2.48 -4.64
C LEU A 603 11.26 3.77 -3.82
N ARG A 604 12.00 4.77 -4.29
CA ARG A 604 11.92 6.15 -3.79
C ARG A 604 10.87 6.95 -4.56
N GLN A 605 9.98 7.61 -3.82
CA GLN A 605 9.03 8.59 -4.33
C GLN A 605 9.59 10.02 -4.26
N ASN A 606 8.89 11.01 -4.83
CA ASN A 606 9.43 12.37 -4.99
C ASN A 606 9.86 13.04 -3.70
N ASP A 607 9.05 12.87 -2.66
CA ASP A 607 9.22 13.58 -1.41
C ASP A 607 9.85 12.71 -0.30
N GLU A 608 10.28 11.49 -0.67
CA GLU A 608 11.06 10.59 0.18
C GLU A 608 12.55 10.93 0.09
N LYS A 609 13.25 10.94 1.23
CA LYS A 609 14.68 11.25 1.29
C LYS A 609 15.55 10.11 0.76
N GLU A 610 15.13 8.88 1.03
CA GLU A 610 15.82 7.65 0.68
C GLU A 610 14.78 6.65 0.14
N PRO A 611 15.18 5.64 -0.66
CA PRO A 611 14.27 4.57 -1.05
C PRO A 611 13.65 3.87 0.16
N SER A 612 12.46 3.29 -0.01
CA SER A 612 11.81 2.48 1.02
C SER A 612 11.27 1.18 0.43
N GLN A 613 11.06 0.17 1.28
CA GLN A 613 10.34 -1.02 0.84
C GLN A 613 8.94 -0.60 0.38
N TYR A 614 8.49 -1.13 -0.75
CA TYR A 614 7.20 -0.73 -1.29
C TYR A 614 6.05 -1.53 -0.64
N LEU A 615 5.53 -0.98 0.46
CA LEU A 615 4.49 -1.58 1.31
C LEU A 615 3.24 -0.70 1.35
N LEU A 616 2.17 -1.20 1.99
CA LEU A 616 1.03 -0.37 2.41
C LEU A 616 1.33 0.15 3.82
N ASP A 617 1.82 1.38 3.95
CA ASP A 617 2.42 1.91 5.18
C ASP A 617 1.40 2.20 6.28
N PHE A 618 0.28 2.85 5.96
CA PHE A 618 -0.72 3.22 6.96
C PHE A 618 -2.15 3.24 6.42
N LEU A 619 -3.12 3.22 7.33
CA LEU A 619 -4.55 3.34 7.03
C LEU A 619 -5.08 4.61 7.69
N ILE A 620 -5.91 5.37 6.98
CA ILE A 620 -6.55 6.59 7.50
C ILE A 620 -8.06 6.54 7.28
N PRO A 621 -8.86 7.17 8.15
CA PRO A 621 -10.28 7.38 7.85
C PRO A 621 -10.46 8.36 6.68
N ASN A 622 -11.49 8.14 5.87
CA ASN A 622 -11.95 9.08 4.85
C ASN A 622 -12.43 10.38 5.53
N SER A 623 -12.23 11.52 4.88
CA SER A 623 -12.64 12.83 5.39
C SER A 623 -14.17 13.08 5.35
N GLY A 624 -14.95 12.08 4.94
CA GLY A 624 -16.40 12.16 4.85
C GLY A 624 -16.88 13.01 3.67
N ILE A 625 -16.27 12.80 2.51
CA ILE A 625 -16.57 13.44 1.23
C ILE A 625 -17.53 12.59 0.37
N PRO A 626 -18.17 13.12 -0.69
CA PRO A 626 -19.04 12.37 -1.60
C PRO A 626 -18.29 11.42 -2.53
N GLY A 627 -17.27 10.73 -2.03
CA GLY A 627 -16.55 9.69 -2.76
C GLY A 627 -17.39 8.45 -2.95
N LEU A 628 -17.23 7.78 -4.11
CA LEU A 628 -17.97 6.58 -4.47
C LEU A 628 -17.89 5.51 -3.37
N MET A 629 -16.72 5.40 -2.75
CA MET A 629 -16.46 4.41 -1.72
C MET A 629 -17.31 4.57 -0.46
N ASN A 630 -17.69 5.79 -0.06
CA ASN A 630 -18.59 6.02 1.07
C ASN A 630 -20.02 5.53 0.75
N ASN A 631 -20.40 5.45 -0.52
CA ASN A 631 -21.67 4.88 -0.93
C ASN A 631 -21.59 3.37 -1.06
N GLY A 632 -20.57 2.86 -1.76
CA GLY A 632 -20.43 1.43 -2.01
C GLY A 632 -20.17 0.60 -0.76
N ALA A 633 -19.38 1.13 0.19
CA ALA A 633 -19.09 0.42 1.44
C ALA A 633 -20.15 0.64 2.52
N ALA A 634 -21.22 1.40 2.28
CA ALA A 634 -22.19 1.74 3.32
C ALA A 634 -22.81 0.49 3.97
N GLY A 635 -22.57 0.31 5.29
CA GLY A 635 -22.99 -0.86 6.06
C GLY A 635 -22.28 -2.17 5.70
N ARG A 636 -21.25 -2.11 4.85
CA ARG A 636 -20.53 -3.25 4.25
C ARG A 636 -19.02 -3.08 4.42
N PHE A 637 -18.25 -3.93 3.76
CA PHE A 637 -16.79 -3.85 3.82
C PHE A 637 -16.18 -3.15 2.61
N GLY A 638 -14.98 -2.62 2.82
CA GLY A 638 -14.14 -2.13 1.74
C GLY A 638 -13.27 -0.95 2.13
N PHE A 639 -12.31 -0.65 1.26
CA PHE A 639 -11.46 0.52 1.40
C PHE A 639 -10.86 0.90 0.04
N LEU A 640 -10.27 2.08 0.01
CA LEU A 640 -9.55 2.62 -1.13
C LEU A 640 -8.04 2.53 -0.85
N ILE A 641 -7.22 2.21 -1.85
CA ILE A 641 -5.76 2.16 -1.75
C ILE A 641 -5.15 3.23 -2.66
N GLU A 642 -4.27 4.05 -2.11
CA GLU A 642 -3.47 5.05 -2.82
C GLU A 642 -2.06 4.50 -3.01
N MET A 643 -1.63 4.32 -4.26
CA MET A 643 -0.34 3.75 -4.63
C MET A 643 0.38 4.59 -5.70
N THR A 644 1.68 4.43 -5.90
CA THR A 644 2.35 5.07 -7.03
C THR A 644 1.79 4.58 -8.36
N CYS A 645 1.20 5.50 -9.12
CA CYS A 645 0.75 5.27 -10.49
C CYS A 645 0.63 6.60 -11.26
N GLY A 646 0.05 6.58 -12.45
CA GLY A 646 -0.05 7.68 -13.37
C GLY A 646 1.22 7.98 -14.16
N TYR A 647 2.12 7.00 -14.27
CA TYR A 647 3.34 7.17 -15.04
C TYR A 647 3.04 7.44 -16.51
N GLY A 648 3.98 8.13 -17.17
CA GLY A 648 3.85 8.47 -18.59
C GLY A 648 3.84 7.24 -19.50
N GLU A 649 4.38 6.12 -19.03
CA GLU A 649 4.42 4.81 -19.68
C GLU A 649 4.48 3.65 -18.67
N SER A 650 4.45 2.41 -19.12
CA SER A 650 4.29 1.19 -18.30
C SER A 650 5.54 0.60 -17.64
N TYR A 651 6.62 1.37 -17.51
CA TYR A 651 7.89 0.87 -16.95
C TYR A 651 7.76 0.34 -15.51
N GLY A 652 6.83 0.85 -14.71
CA GLY A 652 6.64 0.44 -13.31
C GLY A 652 5.81 -0.84 -13.10
N THR A 653 5.30 -1.45 -14.17
CA THR A 653 4.19 -2.40 -14.07
C THR A 653 4.51 -3.70 -13.33
N VAL A 654 5.77 -4.17 -13.30
CA VAL A 654 6.13 -5.36 -12.50
C VAL A 654 5.83 -5.16 -11.01
N LEU A 655 6.27 -4.03 -10.44
CA LEU A 655 6.03 -3.69 -9.04
C LEU A 655 4.53 -3.43 -8.80
N GLN A 656 3.91 -2.64 -9.67
CA GLN A 656 2.51 -2.20 -9.49
C GLN A 656 1.53 -3.38 -9.57
N THR A 657 1.69 -4.28 -10.54
CA THR A 657 0.84 -5.46 -10.67
C THR A 657 1.05 -6.46 -9.55
N ASP A 658 2.29 -6.66 -9.08
CA ASP A 658 2.60 -7.51 -7.92
C ASP A 658 1.94 -6.97 -6.66
N PHE A 659 2.07 -5.65 -6.42
CA PHE A 659 1.43 -4.97 -5.29
C PHE A 659 -0.09 -5.12 -5.33
N VAL A 660 -0.74 -4.79 -6.46
CA VAL A 660 -2.20 -4.89 -6.61
C VAL A 660 -2.69 -6.32 -6.41
N CYS A 661 -1.99 -7.32 -6.95
CA CYS A 661 -2.35 -8.73 -6.77
C CYS A 661 -2.21 -9.16 -5.31
N GLU A 662 -1.15 -8.78 -4.61
CA GLU A 662 -0.98 -9.07 -3.18
C GLU A 662 -2.04 -8.36 -2.33
N MET A 663 -2.43 -7.13 -2.71
CA MET A 663 -3.53 -6.43 -2.04
C MET A 663 -4.85 -7.17 -2.22
N CYS A 664 -5.20 -7.53 -3.46
CA CYS A 664 -6.42 -8.30 -3.73
C CYS A 664 -6.40 -9.65 -3.01
N ARG A 665 -5.28 -10.38 -3.07
CA ARG A 665 -5.11 -11.67 -2.37
C ARG A 665 -5.35 -11.52 -0.86
N ALA A 666 -4.77 -10.49 -0.23
CA ALA A 666 -4.95 -10.24 1.19
C ALA A 666 -6.39 -9.83 1.54
N LEU A 667 -7.09 -9.10 0.66
CA LEU A 667 -8.51 -8.78 0.81
C LEU A 667 -9.34 -10.06 0.98
N PHE A 668 -9.19 -11.03 0.07
CA PHE A 668 -9.94 -12.29 0.09
C PHE A 668 -9.59 -13.21 1.27
N ILE A 669 -8.51 -12.94 2.01
CA ILE A 669 -8.20 -13.67 3.24
C ILE A 669 -8.78 -12.95 4.45
N ALA A 670 -8.64 -11.63 4.51
CA ALA A 670 -9.06 -10.84 5.65
C ALA A 670 -10.58 -10.64 5.71
N TYR A 671 -11.26 -10.53 4.56
CA TYR A 671 -12.67 -10.20 4.42
C TYR A 671 -13.56 -11.41 4.09
N ARG A 672 -13.17 -12.62 4.52
CA ARG A 672 -14.02 -13.81 4.44
C ARG A 672 -15.17 -13.78 5.43
#